data_AF-A0A959JYR1-F1
#
_entry.id   AF-A0A959JYR1-F1
#
_cell.length_a   1.000
_cell.length_b   1.000
_cell.length_c   1.000
_cell.angle_alpha   90.00
_cell.angle_beta   90.00
_cell.angle_gamma   90.00
#
_symmetry.space_group_name_H-M   'P 1'
#
loop_
_entity.id
_entity.type
_entity.pdbx_description
1 polymer ?
#
loop_
_entity_poly.entity_id
_entity_poly.type
_entity_poly.pdbx_seq_one_letter_code
_entity_poly.pdbx_strand_id
1 'polypeptide(L)'
;MNFLINLIAVVASALFYISDPVADFSLLSEENGVSIADSLDHSIIEAWTYHEDFEDRELGAWASYPLWQDIAYNQNFRVNEIVPGDKNISLVQKVTPYTAVDNYAGAQKLLDMYLVPGSELTFKCYLKSNISHDWFKVRFAAGTYGKIDVTLDDVHANQWQEVTVTFDQITNENPGLGNMEKIRIYALAFLVKFPDADPDMPLYLGLDDINFRAARPVPFAFIEPEMYKLPEFKPYIPKKHYSAGAEFSLKGSFPDEAEMINLEITSFTDPGDLKFGGTLHLQDGQWQLDPFKLDFPEGLYEATLKMSNPSGQIGETVFTIHVAPDGIGGQHPRLLFSQQEKEEIGQRFEEDGPRALLEEISSKAKALRLKIPPESLHYDLDQFPDEDWLATWDAWGSHIYHTGEALRLNARAYAFGGDQEAGEYVKQILVQLASWPDWTHPWQTKRGRYSEHRTGSWSHRVAEAYDLTYAVMTPEERKRVRDALMKNIVMGVHRTFIYNDNITAATSNWLAMTVGGSLMCMSAIYEDGHDVENLEPYFTGAILKLNKFLNLVTDSEHGAWGEGLGYNNYSFSNLSYSLPSIENVFGIDLSGPLAGTYNEYIWAGLIKDKLWFEHGDSHGHLTSATNWAYLLSKTRDPRLSWFYHFINSEHDDEATSPKVSYEEMIFDTDVPQKDPFDQDPVRLFREMGTVVFKSGWEADDFVFVMRSGPTYNHQHMDKGNIWFADHGSIFVEERPLSNSNYYDDPIYESWLTQPVGHSTILIDGNHQSQRVGDHLHFAPGFDDYAFISHFLNGKDAAFVTGDIGRLYWGKVKELSRNVLYIKPKVLLMLDVVVPDEEDHQVTLLYQSKKLEDIHPNDIHSSIIKNGHSMEIYHLTPDQLQVKAVETPHYLKTLRNDRPLIREGMLTVSATTAGEPLVMANLITAGTNDQTPEIITTPAPGFVSGVAAGTDFAFTTKPGQRYQIDNRSTDALAITWDENRVFAAKVTHYQDGLINLLSDQPVTFELTSGRSIKYYADKEGTLTIGLEKKPRQIISNGSPIEFSFDKKSNKVMLPINGGEGTIVIN
;
A
#
# COMPACT_ATOMS: atom_id res chain seq x y z
N MET A 1 -7.38 14.21 37.30
CA MET A 1 -7.18 14.83 35.96
C MET A 1 -5.90 14.32 35.33
N ASN A 2 -4.70 14.69 35.79
CA ASN A 2 -3.42 14.32 35.14
C ASN A 2 -3.11 12.79 35.09
N PHE A 3 -3.85 11.95 35.84
CA PHE A 3 -3.78 10.49 35.74
C PHE A 3 -4.72 9.87 34.67
N LEU A 4 -5.59 10.68 34.05
CA LEU A 4 -6.43 10.28 32.92
C LEU A 4 -5.71 10.51 31.59
N ILE A 5 -4.97 11.62 31.48
CA ILE A 5 -4.18 11.99 30.29
C ILE A 5 -3.11 10.93 30.01
N ASN A 6 -2.37 10.46 31.02
CA ASN A 6 -1.38 9.38 30.86
C ASN A 6 -1.96 7.97 30.66
N LEU A 7 -3.30 7.79 30.74
CA LEU A 7 -3.96 6.56 30.30
C LEU A 7 -4.42 6.70 28.85
N ILE A 8 -4.89 7.90 28.45
CA ILE A 8 -5.15 8.28 27.06
C ILE A 8 -3.85 8.18 26.24
N ALA A 9 -2.69 8.58 26.77
CA ALA A 9 -1.38 8.38 26.14
C ALA A 9 -0.90 6.91 26.03
N VAL A 10 -1.73 5.92 26.40
CA VAL A 10 -1.49 4.48 26.20
C VAL A 10 -2.67 3.81 25.46
N VAL A 11 -3.79 4.51 25.26
CA VAL A 11 -5.05 3.98 24.67
C VAL A 11 -5.54 4.82 23.48
N ALA A 12 -4.93 5.98 23.22
CA ALA A 12 -5.23 6.89 22.10
C ALA A 12 -3.97 7.45 21.44
N SER A 13 -2.81 6.80 21.63
CA SER A 13 -1.53 7.17 20.99
C SER A 13 -1.43 6.61 19.58
N ALA A 14 -2.32 7.11 18.72
CA ALA A 14 -2.23 7.05 17.26
C ALA A 14 -2.38 8.49 16.71
N LEU A 15 -1.97 8.72 15.47
CA LEU A 15 -1.90 10.02 14.75
C LEU A 15 -0.63 10.85 14.96
N PHE A 16 -0.06 11.30 13.84
CA PHE A 16 1.25 11.96 13.69
C PHE A 16 1.23 12.93 12.44
N TYR A 17 2.28 13.70 12.09
CA TYR A 17 2.20 15.03 11.38
C TYR A 17 2.46 15.04 9.80
N ILE A 18 2.82 16.20 9.19
CA ILE A 18 2.60 16.70 7.76
C ILE A 18 3.70 16.42 6.65
N SER A 19 4.29 17.42 5.92
CA SER A 19 5.15 17.46 4.68
C SER A 19 5.65 18.94 4.38
N ASP A 20 6.39 19.54 3.37
CA ASP A 20 7.22 19.36 2.11
C ASP A 20 7.99 20.70 1.73
N PRO A 21 8.75 21.01 0.58
CA PRO A 21 9.12 20.42 -0.76
C PRO A 21 10.65 20.26 -1.15
N VAL A 22 10.95 19.54 -2.26
CA VAL A 22 12.25 18.87 -2.65
C VAL A 22 13.12 19.53 -3.74
N ALA A 23 14.16 18.81 -4.23
CA ALA A 23 14.80 18.92 -5.56
C ALA A 23 15.00 17.55 -6.30
N ASP A 24 15.20 17.57 -7.62
CA ASP A 24 15.01 16.46 -8.61
C ASP A 24 15.91 15.20 -8.57
N PHE A 25 15.31 14.06 -8.97
CA PHE A 25 15.92 12.88 -9.60
C PHE A 25 14.99 12.38 -10.73
N SER A 26 15.49 12.14 -11.95
CA SER A 26 14.61 12.00 -13.15
C SER A 26 15.10 11.03 -14.24
N LEU A 27 15.47 9.79 -13.88
CA LEU A 27 16.05 8.82 -14.83
C LEU A 27 15.69 7.33 -14.62
N LEU A 28 14.60 6.97 -13.91
CA LEU A 28 14.34 5.57 -13.51
C LEU A 28 12.92 4.98 -13.78
N SER A 29 11.91 5.73 -14.21
CA SER A 29 10.50 5.25 -14.18
C SER A 29 9.86 4.76 -15.51
N GLU A 30 10.43 4.99 -16.71
CA GLU A 30 9.67 4.77 -17.97
C GLU A 30 10.03 3.56 -18.88
N GLU A 31 11.23 2.94 -18.81
CA GLU A 31 11.59 1.88 -19.80
C GLU A 31 11.22 0.43 -19.43
N ASN A 32 10.87 0.12 -18.18
CA ASN A 32 10.58 -1.26 -17.73
C ASN A 32 9.13 -1.72 -17.97
N GLY A 33 8.37 -1.02 -18.82
CA GLY A 33 6.97 -1.36 -19.16
C GLY A 33 6.80 -2.65 -20.00
N VAL A 34 7.88 -3.17 -20.59
CA VAL A 34 7.92 -4.54 -21.13
C VAL A 34 8.41 -5.46 -20.03
N SER A 35 7.59 -6.44 -19.62
CA SER A 35 7.95 -7.30 -18.50
C SER A 35 9.21 -8.12 -18.82
N ILE A 36 10.25 -7.99 -17.99
CA ILE A 36 11.43 -8.86 -18.02
C ILE A 36 10.99 -10.33 -17.77
N ALA A 37 9.85 -10.52 -17.11
CA ALA A 37 9.25 -11.82 -16.84
C ALA A 37 8.77 -12.58 -18.10
N ASP A 38 8.34 -11.88 -19.17
CA ASP A 38 7.96 -12.49 -20.45
C ASP A 38 9.14 -12.58 -21.45
N SER A 39 10.28 -11.94 -21.16
CA SER A 39 11.50 -12.02 -22.00
C SER A 39 12.16 -13.42 -22.05
N LEU A 40 11.62 -14.36 -21.28
CA LEU A 40 12.16 -15.69 -21.01
C LEU A 40 11.28 -16.85 -21.54
N ASP A 41 10.55 -16.62 -22.63
CA ASP A 41 9.83 -17.68 -23.37
C ASP A 41 10.76 -18.87 -23.72
N HIS A 42 12.03 -18.60 -24.01
CA HIS A 42 13.08 -19.61 -24.25
C HIS A 42 13.66 -20.27 -22.99
N SER A 43 13.15 -20.00 -21.78
CA SER A 43 13.62 -20.67 -20.56
C SER A 43 13.39 -22.18 -20.60
N ILE A 44 14.44 -22.94 -20.29
CA ILE A 44 14.40 -24.38 -20.04
C ILE A 44 13.59 -24.61 -18.76
N ILE A 45 12.64 -25.54 -18.85
CA ILE A 45 11.74 -25.90 -17.76
C ILE A 45 11.86 -27.39 -17.43
N GLU A 46 11.76 -27.71 -16.15
CA GLU A 46 11.66 -29.10 -15.67
C GLU A 46 10.25 -29.38 -15.14
N ALA A 47 9.82 -30.64 -15.26
CA ALA A 47 8.59 -31.10 -14.64
C ALA A 47 8.72 -31.01 -13.11
N TRP A 48 7.78 -30.32 -12.48
CA TRP A 48 7.76 -30.09 -11.04
C TRP A 48 6.35 -30.26 -10.47
N THR A 49 6.26 -30.35 -9.15
CA THR A 49 4.99 -30.53 -8.45
C THR A 49 5.02 -29.73 -7.16
N TYR A 50 4.13 -28.76 -7.04
CA TYR A 50 3.80 -28.13 -5.76
C TYR A 50 2.82 -29.03 -5.02
N HIS A 51 2.95 -29.15 -3.70
CA HIS A 51 2.06 -29.90 -2.84
C HIS A 51 1.92 -29.20 -1.49
N GLU A 52 0.72 -29.26 -0.94
CA GLU A 52 0.32 -28.70 0.35
C GLU A 52 -0.75 -29.61 0.97
N ASP A 53 -0.49 -30.09 2.20
CA ASP A 53 -1.42 -30.92 2.97
C ASP A 53 -1.86 -30.26 4.30
N PHE A 54 -1.29 -29.11 4.66
CA PHE A 54 -1.58 -28.34 5.87
C PHE A 54 -1.45 -29.11 7.21
N GLU A 55 -0.90 -30.34 7.24
CA GLU A 55 -0.84 -31.18 8.45
C GLU A 55 0.15 -30.64 9.51
N ASP A 56 1.08 -29.77 9.11
CA ASP A 56 1.96 -29.03 10.03
C ASP A 56 1.27 -27.87 10.77
N ARG A 57 0.06 -27.50 10.32
CA ARG A 57 -0.80 -26.40 10.80
C ARG A 57 -0.28 -24.99 10.50
N GLU A 58 0.56 -24.84 9.49
CA GLU A 58 1.05 -23.54 9.02
C GLU A 58 0.27 -23.06 7.78
N LEU A 59 0.42 -21.79 7.39
CA LEU A 59 -0.37 -21.21 6.30
C LEU A 59 0.26 -21.39 4.91
N GLY A 60 1.52 -21.81 4.78
CA GLY A 60 2.15 -22.11 3.48
C GLY A 60 2.17 -20.94 2.49
N ALA A 61 2.13 -19.69 2.98
CA ALA A 61 1.90 -18.46 2.20
C ALA A 61 0.61 -18.44 1.37
N TRP A 62 -0.44 -19.09 1.87
CA TRP A 62 -1.82 -18.84 1.46
C TRP A 62 -2.40 -17.63 2.19
N ALA A 63 -3.19 -16.83 1.47
CA ALA A 63 -4.00 -15.73 1.99
C ALA A 63 -5.46 -15.86 1.50
N SER A 64 -6.42 -15.18 2.12
CA SER A 64 -7.80 -15.21 1.65
C SER A 64 -7.96 -14.50 0.29
N TYR A 65 -8.94 -14.92 -0.51
CA TYR A 65 -9.34 -14.24 -1.74
C TYR A 65 -10.87 -14.08 -1.79
N PRO A 66 -11.44 -12.86 -1.68
CA PRO A 66 -10.75 -11.58 -1.48
C PRO A 66 -9.88 -11.52 -0.22
N LEU A 67 -8.89 -10.62 -0.25
CA LEU A 67 -8.10 -10.31 0.93
C LEU A 67 -8.97 -9.67 2.02
N TRP A 68 -8.55 -9.83 3.28
CA TRP A 68 -9.15 -9.12 4.41
C TRP A 68 -8.59 -7.69 4.49
N GLN A 69 -9.35 -6.76 5.08
CA GLN A 69 -8.96 -5.35 5.16
C GLN A 69 -7.70 -5.14 6.02
N ASP A 70 -7.51 -5.91 7.09
CA ASP A 70 -6.22 -6.12 7.75
C ASP A 70 -5.56 -7.43 7.27
N ILE A 71 -4.65 -7.35 6.28
CA ILE A 71 -4.01 -8.53 5.69
C ILE A 71 -3.06 -9.26 6.65
N ALA A 72 -2.67 -8.64 7.77
CA ALA A 72 -1.86 -9.28 8.81
C ALA A 72 -2.73 -9.92 9.92
N TYR A 73 -3.91 -9.35 10.17
CA TYR A 73 -4.88 -9.81 11.15
C TYR A 73 -6.21 -10.30 10.52
N ASN A 74 -6.14 -11.20 9.54
CA ASN A 74 -7.30 -12.03 9.22
C ASN A 74 -7.52 -13.08 10.33
N GLN A 75 -8.58 -12.93 11.13
CA GLN A 75 -8.99 -13.90 12.17
C GLN A 75 -9.88 -15.03 11.65
N ASN A 76 -10.51 -14.83 10.49
CA ASN A 76 -11.46 -15.75 9.86
C ASN A 76 -10.77 -16.74 8.90
N PHE A 77 -9.44 -16.68 8.74
CA PHE A 77 -8.65 -17.51 7.83
C PHE A 77 -7.50 -18.19 8.59
N ARG A 78 -7.52 -19.53 8.66
CA ARG A 78 -6.54 -20.35 9.38
C ARG A 78 -6.56 -21.80 8.90
N VAL A 79 -5.50 -22.55 9.17
CA VAL A 79 -5.55 -24.02 9.09
C VAL A 79 -6.28 -24.59 10.31
N ASN A 80 -7.29 -25.43 10.11
CA ASN A 80 -8.08 -26.11 11.15
C ASN A 80 -8.96 -27.25 10.59
N GLU A 81 -9.61 -28.01 11.48
CA GLU A 81 -10.83 -28.78 11.16
C GLU A 81 -11.97 -27.84 10.71
N ILE A 82 -12.68 -28.15 9.61
CA ILE A 82 -13.81 -27.34 9.13
C ILE A 82 -15.15 -27.63 9.84
N VAL A 83 -15.33 -28.86 10.33
CA VAL A 83 -16.46 -29.28 11.17
C VAL A 83 -15.93 -29.99 12.43
N PRO A 84 -16.58 -29.84 13.60
CA PRO A 84 -16.03 -30.40 14.85
C PRO A 84 -15.93 -31.93 14.80
N GLY A 85 -14.71 -32.46 14.97
CA GLY A 85 -14.46 -33.91 14.89
C GLY A 85 -14.34 -34.44 13.47
N ASP A 86 -14.15 -33.55 12.48
CA ASP A 86 -13.40 -33.91 11.28
C ASP A 86 -11.98 -34.40 11.66
N LYS A 87 -11.33 -35.08 10.74
CA LYS A 87 -9.92 -35.46 10.87
C LYS A 87 -9.01 -34.71 9.91
N ASN A 88 -9.58 -34.18 8.83
CA ASN A 88 -8.82 -33.42 7.85
C ASN A 88 -8.41 -32.07 8.47
N ILE A 89 -7.11 -31.79 8.42
CA ILE A 89 -6.56 -30.49 8.77
C ILE A 89 -6.47 -29.70 7.47
N SER A 90 -7.21 -28.60 7.40
CA SER A 90 -7.49 -27.93 6.12
C SER A 90 -7.35 -26.43 6.25
N LEU A 91 -7.04 -25.75 5.15
CA LEU A 91 -7.13 -24.30 5.05
C LEU A 91 -8.60 -23.87 5.08
N VAL A 92 -9.04 -23.24 6.17
CA VAL A 92 -10.43 -22.82 6.39
C VAL A 92 -10.55 -21.31 6.35
N GLN A 93 -11.40 -20.81 5.44
CA GLN A 93 -11.98 -19.47 5.52
C GLN A 93 -13.39 -19.54 6.09
N LYS A 94 -13.71 -18.65 7.05
CA LYS A 94 -15.08 -18.26 7.40
C LYS A 94 -15.43 -16.94 6.70
N VAL A 95 -16.65 -16.81 6.20
CA VAL A 95 -17.22 -15.55 5.72
C VAL A 95 -18.52 -15.30 6.49
N THR A 96 -18.71 -14.06 6.95
CA THR A 96 -19.92 -13.65 7.68
C THR A 96 -20.62 -12.59 6.84
N PRO A 97 -21.78 -12.87 6.22
CA PRO A 97 -22.54 -11.84 5.53
C PRO A 97 -23.03 -10.79 6.52
N TYR A 98 -22.88 -9.51 6.21
CA TYR A 98 -23.40 -8.41 7.05
C TYR A 98 -24.81 -7.95 6.63
N THR A 99 -25.16 -8.21 5.38
CA THR A 99 -26.44 -7.88 4.72
C THR A 99 -26.81 -8.99 3.75
N ALA A 100 -28.09 -9.14 3.43
CA ALA A 100 -28.58 -10.12 2.46
C ALA A 100 -28.21 -9.71 1.02
N VAL A 101 -26.97 -10.03 0.61
CA VAL A 101 -26.34 -9.62 -0.66
C VAL A 101 -25.32 -10.68 -1.13
N ASP A 102 -24.86 -10.60 -2.38
CA ASP A 102 -23.80 -11.47 -2.91
C ASP A 102 -22.52 -11.43 -2.03
N ASN A 103 -22.05 -12.60 -1.58
CA ASN A 103 -20.86 -12.79 -0.74
C ASN A 103 -19.89 -13.79 -1.38
N TYR A 104 -18.60 -13.72 -1.02
CA TYR A 104 -17.54 -14.46 -1.71
C TYR A 104 -16.54 -15.08 -0.75
N ALA A 105 -16.09 -16.30 -1.06
CA ALA A 105 -15.07 -17.04 -0.30
C ALA A 105 -14.00 -17.61 -1.23
N GLY A 106 -12.76 -17.72 -0.77
CA GLY A 106 -11.62 -18.10 -1.60
C GLY A 106 -10.28 -17.98 -0.89
N ALA A 107 -9.24 -18.47 -1.56
CA ALA A 107 -7.85 -18.42 -1.10
C ALA A 107 -6.91 -18.22 -2.30
N GLN A 108 -5.75 -17.60 -2.08
CA GLN A 108 -4.73 -17.37 -3.10
C GLN A 108 -3.31 -17.58 -2.56
N LYS A 109 -2.39 -17.97 -3.44
CA LYS A 109 -0.95 -18.11 -3.20
C LYS A 109 -0.14 -17.67 -4.43
N LEU A 110 1.01 -17.04 -4.20
CA LEU A 110 1.99 -16.74 -5.24
C LEU A 110 2.71 -18.02 -5.66
N LEU A 111 2.79 -18.27 -6.97
CA LEU A 111 3.23 -19.56 -7.51
C LEU A 111 3.77 -19.40 -8.94
N ASP A 112 5.08 -19.21 -9.06
CA ASP A 112 5.79 -19.11 -10.35
C ASP A 112 6.01 -20.50 -10.97
N MET A 113 5.14 -20.86 -11.92
CA MET A 113 5.13 -22.16 -12.61
C MET A 113 4.78 -21.97 -14.09
N TYR A 114 4.91 -23.04 -14.87
CA TYR A 114 4.41 -23.11 -16.25
C TYR A 114 3.38 -24.22 -16.40
N LEU A 115 2.20 -23.85 -16.88
CA LEU A 115 1.23 -24.77 -17.45
C LEU A 115 1.77 -25.31 -18.78
N VAL A 116 1.70 -26.62 -18.96
CA VAL A 116 2.16 -27.36 -20.16
C VAL A 116 1.17 -28.49 -20.47
N PRO A 117 1.13 -29.04 -21.70
CA PRO A 117 0.32 -30.22 -22.02
C PRO A 117 0.56 -31.38 -21.03
N GLY A 118 -0.50 -31.77 -20.32
CA GLY A 118 -0.43 -32.74 -19.22
C GLY A 118 -0.30 -32.15 -17.82
N SER A 119 -0.35 -30.83 -17.66
CA SER A 119 -0.54 -30.17 -16.35
C SER A 119 -1.87 -30.55 -15.70
N GLU A 120 -1.84 -30.75 -14.39
CA GLU A 120 -2.92 -31.34 -13.60
C GLU A 120 -2.88 -30.77 -12.17
N LEU A 121 -3.95 -30.07 -11.77
CA LEU A 121 -4.19 -29.61 -10.41
C LEU A 121 -5.24 -30.51 -9.76
N THR A 122 -4.87 -31.23 -8.71
CA THR A 122 -5.77 -31.99 -7.84
C THR A 122 -5.87 -31.30 -6.48
N PHE A 123 -7.07 -31.23 -5.90
CA PHE A 123 -7.26 -30.72 -4.54
C PHE A 123 -8.56 -31.25 -3.94
N LYS A 124 -8.69 -31.17 -2.61
CA LYS A 124 -9.95 -31.38 -1.88
C LYS A 124 -10.59 -30.04 -1.55
N CYS A 125 -11.91 -29.99 -1.62
CA CYS A 125 -12.69 -28.84 -1.16
C CYS A 125 -13.95 -29.24 -0.37
N TYR A 126 -14.37 -28.34 0.52
CA TYR A 126 -15.61 -28.43 1.28
C TYR A 126 -16.26 -27.05 1.35
N LEU A 127 -17.52 -26.94 0.93
CA LEU A 127 -18.32 -25.71 1.06
C LEU A 127 -19.37 -25.87 2.15
N LYS A 128 -19.21 -25.19 3.29
CA LYS A 128 -20.14 -25.25 4.41
C LYS A 128 -21.14 -24.10 4.30
N SER A 129 -22.37 -24.41 3.93
CA SER A 129 -23.41 -23.41 3.62
C SER A 129 -24.82 -24.01 3.75
N ASN A 130 -25.80 -23.19 4.10
CA ASN A 130 -27.24 -23.50 3.99
C ASN A 130 -27.83 -23.17 2.60
N ILE A 131 -27.13 -22.35 1.81
CA ILE A 131 -27.51 -21.93 0.46
C ILE A 131 -26.57 -22.52 -0.61
N SER A 132 -27.06 -22.66 -1.84
CA SER A 132 -26.21 -22.95 -2.99
C SER A 132 -25.22 -21.80 -3.24
N HIS A 133 -24.06 -22.12 -3.80
CA HIS A 133 -23.24 -21.14 -4.49
C HIS A 133 -23.74 -20.95 -5.93
N ASP A 134 -23.36 -19.85 -6.55
CA ASP A 134 -23.62 -19.51 -7.96
C ASP A 134 -22.55 -20.17 -8.87
N TRP A 135 -21.29 -20.11 -8.45
CA TRP A 135 -20.16 -20.78 -9.09
C TRP A 135 -18.98 -20.98 -8.13
N PHE A 136 -18.15 -21.98 -8.43
CA PHE A 136 -16.79 -22.14 -7.90
C PHE A 136 -15.82 -21.99 -9.09
N LYS A 137 -14.75 -21.21 -8.93
CA LYS A 137 -13.67 -21.06 -9.90
C LYS A 137 -12.30 -21.41 -9.34
N VAL A 138 -11.50 -22.08 -10.18
CA VAL A 138 -10.03 -22.12 -10.08
C VAL A 138 -9.50 -21.02 -11.00
N ARG A 139 -8.53 -20.24 -10.53
CA ARG A 139 -8.03 -19.03 -11.20
C ARG A 139 -6.51 -18.99 -11.18
N PHE A 140 -5.89 -18.59 -12.29
CA PHE A 140 -4.46 -18.36 -12.40
C PHE A 140 -4.14 -16.93 -12.84
N ALA A 141 -3.09 -16.33 -12.29
CA ALA A 141 -2.51 -15.07 -12.78
C ALA A 141 -1.48 -15.41 -13.88
N ALA A 142 -1.66 -14.92 -15.11
CA ALA A 142 -0.90 -15.36 -16.28
C ALA A 142 -0.24 -14.22 -17.06
N GLY A 143 0.21 -13.17 -16.36
CA GLY A 143 0.96 -12.05 -16.94
C GLY A 143 0.17 -11.34 -18.02
N THR A 144 0.74 -11.24 -19.22
CA THR A 144 0.12 -10.61 -20.40
C THR A 144 -1.15 -11.30 -20.89
N TYR A 145 -1.48 -12.51 -20.40
CA TYR A 145 -2.77 -13.18 -20.64
C TYR A 145 -3.84 -12.87 -19.58
N GLY A 146 -3.52 -12.09 -18.53
CA GLY A 146 -4.46 -11.69 -17.49
C GLY A 146 -4.87 -12.83 -16.55
N LYS A 147 -6.18 -12.95 -16.31
CA LYS A 147 -6.77 -13.99 -15.46
C LYS A 147 -7.29 -15.15 -16.29
N ILE A 148 -6.82 -16.34 -15.99
CA ILE A 148 -7.28 -17.61 -16.56
C ILE A 148 -8.23 -18.26 -15.56
N ASP A 149 -9.50 -18.42 -15.90
CA ASP A 149 -10.53 -19.04 -15.03
C ASP A 149 -10.90 -20.45 -15.54
N VAL A 150 -11.14 -21.38 -14.63
CA VAL A 150 -11.84 -22.66 -14.87
C VAL A 150 -13.01 -22.75 -13.90
N THR A 151 -14.21 -23.01 -14.42
CA THR A 151 -15.46 -23.02 -13.66
C THR A 151 -15.85 -24.46 -13.33
N LEU A 152 -16.25 -24.69 -12.07
CA LEU A 152 -16.56 -26.04 -11.57
C LEU A 152 -18.06 -26.20 -11.32
N ASP A 153 -18.75 -26.88 -12.23
CA ASP A 153 -20.22 -27.08 -12.18
C ASP A 153 -20.67 -28.08 -11.10
N ASP A 154 -19.84 -29.09 -10.80
CA ASP A 154 -20.22 -30.27 -9.97
C ASP A 154 -19.66 -30.21 -8.52
N VAL A 155 -19.53 -29.01 -7.93
CA VAL A 155 -19.23 -28.87 -6.49
C VAL A 155 -20.54 -28.86 -5.69
N HIS A 156 -20.61 -29.61 -4.59
CA HIS A 156 -21.79 -29.62 -3.70
C HIS A 156 -21.45 -29.14 -2.28
N ALA A 157 -22.43 -28.59 -1.58
CA ALA A 157 -22.28 -28.11 -0.22
C ALA A 157 -22.33 -29.24 0.82
N ASN A 158 -21.64 -29.03 1.95
CA ASN A 158 -21.60 -29.85 3.15
C ASN A 158 -21.03 -31.27 3.00
N GLN A 159 -20.10 -31.45 2.06
CA GLN A 159 -19.29 -32.67 1.92
C GLN A 159 -17.89 -32.35 1.38
N TRP A 160 -16.90 -33.17 1.73
CA TRP A 160 -15.58 -33.17 1.11
C TRP A 160 -15.65 -33.78 -0.29
N GLN A 161 -15.06 -33.10 -1.28
CA GLN A 161 -14.95 -33.56 -2.67
C GLN A 161 -13.52 -33.40 -3.18
N GLU A 162 -13.03 -34.43 -3.87
CA GLU A 162 -11.79 -34.38 -4.65
C GLU A 162 -12.10 -33.81 -6.03
N VAL A 163 -11.35 -32.79 -6.44
CA VAL A 163 -11.47 -32.07 -7.71
C VAL A 163 -10.20 -32.27 -8.53
N THR A 164 -10.33 -32.28 -9.86
CA THR A 164 -9.19 -32.26 -10.78
C THR A 164 -9.44 -31.26 -11.91
N VAL A 165 -8.47 -30.37 -12.14
CA VAL A 165 -8.43 -29.43 -13.25
C VAL A 165 -7.22 -29.75 -14.13
N THR A 166 -7.48 -29.99 -15.42
CA THR A 166 -6.47 -30.37 -16.41
C THR A 166 -6.13 -29.22 -17.36
N PHE A 167 -4.94 -29.27 -17.97
CA PHE A 167 -4.52 -28.35 -19.04
C PHE A 167 -5.56 -28.23 -20.17
N ASP A 168 -6.22 -29.34 -20.53
CA ASP A 168 -7.25 -29.37 -21.56
C ASP A 168 -8.49 -28.59 -21.13
N GLN A 169 -8.93 -28.67 -19.87
CA GLN A 169 -10.05 -27.83 -19.37
C GLN A 169 -9.66 -26.35 -19.38
N ILE A 170 -8.48 -26.02 -18.85
CA ILE A 170 -7.95 -24.65 -18.81
C ILE A 170 -7.95 -24.02 -20.21
N THR A 171 -7.42 -24.72 -21.22
CA THR A 171 -7.32 -24.20 -22.59
C THR A 171 -8.64 -24.20 -23.37
N ASN A 172 -9.61 -25.06 -23.02
CA ASN A 172 -10.95 -25.04 -23.63
C ASN A 172 -11.82 -23.89 -23.09
N GLU A 173 -11.79 -23.59 -21.79
CA GLU A 173 -12.52 -22.43 -21.23
C GLU A 173 -11.88 -21.09 -21.58
N ASN A 174 -10.57 -21.07 -21.85
CA ASN A 174 -9.81 -19.86 -22.18
C ASN A 174 -9.28 -19.94 -23.64
N PRO A 175 -10.15 -19.82 -24.67
CA PRO A 175 -9.82 -20.16 -26.06
C PRO A 175 -8.72 -19.31 -26.70
N GLY A 176 -8.33 -18.18 -26.11
CA GLY A 176 -7.14 -17.42 -26.51
C GLY A 176 -5.82 -18.19 -26.33
N LEU A 177 -5.81 -19.24 -25.50
CA LEU A 177 -4.65 -20.04 -25.13
C LEU A 177 -4.51 -21.34 -25.95
N GLY A 178 -5.53 -21.73 -26.72
CA GLY A 178 -5.72 -23.09 -27.25
C GLY A 178 -4.69 -23.62 -28.27
N ASN A 179 -3.59 -22.90 -28.51
CA ASN A 179 -2.44 -23.35 -29.33
C ASN A 179 -1.09 -23.21 -28.60
N MET A 180 -1.09 -22.89 -27.30
CA MET A 180 0.15 -22.66 -26.53
C MET A 180 0.66 -23.98 -25.92
N GLU A 181 1.95 -24.27 -26.10
CA GLU A 181 2.61 -25.46 -25.51
C GLU A 181 3.20 -25.18 -24.12
N LYS A 182 3.25 -23.91 -23.71
CA LYS A 182 3.83 -23.40 -22.46
C LYS A 182 3.14 -22.08 -22.11
N ILE A 183 2.64 -21.93 -20.88
CA ILE A 183 1.99 -20.70 -20.39
C ILE A 183 2.51 -20.43 -18.97
N ARG A 184 3.12 -19.26 -18.73
CA ARG A 184 3.59 -18.91 -17.38
C ARG A 184 2.41 -18.50 -16.50
N ILE A 185 2.47 -18.91 -15.25
CA ILE A 185 1.57 -18.46 -14.18
C ILE A 185 2.38 -17.95 -13.00
N TYR A 186 1.84 -16.96 -12.29
CA TYR A 186 2.49 -16.24 -11.20
C TYR A 186 1.74 -16.39 -9.85
N ALA A 187 0.48 -16.81 -9.89
CA ALA A 187 -0.34 -17.10 -8.72
C ALA A 187 -1.45 -18.11 -9.06
N LEU A 188 -1.90 -18.82 -8.04
CA LEU A 188 -3.08 -19.69 -8.03
C LEU A 188 -4.09 -19.14 -7.02
N ALA A 189 -5.37 -19.11 -7.39
CA ALA A 189 -6.47 -18.76 -6.51
C ALA A 189 -7.69 -19.69 -6.70
N PHE A 190 -8.46 -19.83 -5.64
CA PHE A 190 -9.79 -20.43 -5.62
C PHE A 190 -10.79 -19.34 -5.22
N LEU A 191 -11.96 -19.28 -5.86
CA LEU A 191 -12.98 -18.27 -5.56
C LEU A 191 -14.40 -18.84 -5.77
N VAL A 192 -15.31 -18.52 -4.86
CA VAL A 192 -16.68 -19.04 -4.82
C VAL A 192 -17.65 -17.89 -4.54
N LYS A 193 -18.75 -17.79 -5.31
CA LYS A 193 -19.81 -16.80 -5.10
C LYS A 193 -21.03 -17.43 -4.44
N PHE A 194 -21.54 -16.81 -3.38
CA PHE A 194 -22.79 -17.16 -2.70
C PHE A 194 -23.79 -16.01 -2.86
N PRO A 195 -24.87 -16.18 -3.65
CA PRO A 195 -25.84 -15.11 -3.90
C PRO A 195 -26.77 -14.89 -2.68
N ASP A 196 -27.24 -13.66 -2.50
CA ASP A 196 -28.23 -13.26 -1.48
C ASP A 196 -27.94 -13.83 -0.06
N ALA A 197 -26.69 -13.78 0.39
CA ALA A 197 -26.23 -14.55 1.55
C ALA A 197 -26.80 -14.07 2.89
N ASP A 198 -27.28 -15.03 3.70
CA ASP A 198 -28.00 -14.81 4.96
C ASP A 198 -27.05 -14.39 6.13
N PRO A 199 -27.21 -13.19 6.72
CA PRO A 199 -26.37 -12.74 7.84
C PRO A 199 -26.44 -13.59 9.11
N ASP A 200 -27.52 -14.34 9.33
CA ASP A 200 -27.63 -15.25 10.48
C ASP A 200 -26.80 -16.55 10.28
N MET A 201 -26.25 -16.78 9.08
CA MET A 201 -25.70 -18.08 8.64
C MET A 201 -24.32 -17.94 7.98
N PRO A 202 -23.21 -18.00 8.75
CA PRO A 202 -21.86 -17.86 8.21
C PRO A 202 -21.47 -19.02 7.26
N LEU A 203 -20.81 -18.64 6.17
CA LEU A 203 -20.33 -19.51 5.10
C LEU A 203 -18.89 -19.96 5.42
N TYR A 204 -18.48 -21.14 4.95
CA TYR A 204 -17.07 -21.55 5.03
C TYR A 204 -16.59 -22.26 3.75
N LEU A 205 -15.34 -21.98 3.39
CA LEU A 205 -14.55 -22.74 2.42
C LEU A 205 -13.46 -23.51 3.17
N GLY A 206 -13.34 -24.81 2.88
CA GLY A 206 -12.20 -25.64 3.24
C GLY A 206 -11.44 -26.07 1.98
N LEU A 207 -10.11 -26.01 2.03
CA LEU A 207 -9.19 -26.50 0.99
C LEU A 207 -8.11 -27.39 1.64
N ASP A 208 -7.77 -28.49 0.97
CA ASP A 208 -6.99 -29.60 1.53
C ASP A 208 -6.35 -30.41 0.36
N ASP A 209 -5.33 -31.24 0.63
CA ASP A 209 -4.62 -32.12 -0.33
C ASP A 209 -4.31 -31.46 -1.70
N ILE A 210 -3.80 -30.22 -1.69
CA ILE A 210 -3.47 -29.50 -2.93
C ILE A 210 -2.21 -30.14 -3.51
N ASN A 211 -2.28 -30.57 -4.76
CA ASN A 211 -1.16 -31.14 -5.51
C ASN A 211 -1.25 -30.68 -6.97
N PHE A 212 -0.25 -29.93 -7.42
CA PHE A 212 -0.25 -29.27 -8.72
C PHE A 212 0.98 -29.69 -9.53
N ARG A 213 0.73 -30.58 -10.49
CA ARG A 213 1.73 -31.16 -11.38
C ARG A 213 1.83 -30.30 -12.64
N ALA A 214 2.97 -29.65 -12.85
CA ALA A 214 3.21 -28.80 -14.01
C ALA A 214 4.74 -28.70 -14.27
N ALA A 215 5.24 -27.53 -14.68
CA ALA A 215 6.67 -27.27 -14.83
C ALA A 215 7.13 -25.99 -14.11
N ARG A 216 8.44 -25.81 -13.96
CA ARG A 216 9.09 -24.60 -13.41
C ARG A 216 10.39 -24.29 -14.18
N PRO A 217 10.94 -23.06 -14.12
CA PRO A 217 12.30 -22.80 -14.61
C PRO A 217 13.31 -23.76 -13.96
N VAL A 218 14.26 -24.29 -14.73
CA VAL A 218 15.39 -25.04 -14.14
C VAL A 218 16.29 -24.05 -13.39
N PRO A 219 16.59 -24.27 -12.10
CA PRO A 219 17.55 -23.45 -11.36
C PRO A 219 18.99 -23.94 -11.58
N PHE A 220 19.97 -23.07 -11.35
CA PHE A 220 21.36 -23.48 -11.21
C PHE A 220 21.53 -24.34 -9.94
N ALA A 221 22.00 -25.58 -10.11
CA ALA A 221 22.20 -26.52 -9.02
C ALA A 221 23.57 -26.29 -8.36
N PHE A 222 23.58 -25.43 -7.34
CA PHE A 222 24.77 -25.09 -6.55
C PHE A 222 25.42 -26.31 -5.88
N ILE A 223 26.75 -26.35 -5.93
CA ILE A 223 27.61 -27.31 -5.21
C ILE A 223 28.49 -26.55 -4.20
N GLU A 224 28.95 -25.36 -4.57
CA GLU A 224 29.75 -24.47 -3.74
C GLU A 224 29.35 -23.02 -4.07
N PRO A 225 29.02 -22.15 -3.09
CA PRO A 225 28.81 -22.48 -1.68
C PRO A 225 27.56 -23.35 -1.47
N GLU A 226 27.41 -23.94 -0.29
CA GLU A 226 26.14 -24.55 0.11
C GLU A 226 25.07 -23.46 0.31
N MET A 227 23.88 -23.68 -0.22
CA MET A 227 22.74 -22.74 -0.17
C MET A 227 21.61 -23.22 0.75
N TYR A 228 20.86 -22.25 1.28
CA TYR A 228 19.45 -22.37 1.64
C TYR A 228 18.57 -21.86 0.49
N LYS A 229 17.32 -22.32 0.45
CA LYS A 229 16.26 -21.79 -0.40
C LYS A 229 15.02 -21.58 0.46
N LEU A 230 14.59 -20.34 0.61
CA LEU A 230 13.30 -20.02 1.22
C LEU A 230 12.19 -20.21 0.16
N PRO A 231 10.99 -20.70 0.52
CA PRO A 231 9.96 -21.03 -0.47
C PRO A 231 9.54 -19.82 -1.32
N GLU A 232 9.18 -18.71 -0.67
CA GLU A 232 8.50 -17.57 -1.30
C GLU A 232 9.43 -16.46 -1.83
N PHE A 233 10.75 -16.68 -1.80
CA PHE A 233 11.76 -15.69 -2.22
C PHE A 233 12.52 -16.15 -3.46
N LYS A 234 12.69 -15.27 -4.46
CA LYS A 234 13.48 -15.58 -5.68
C LYS A 234 14.92 -16.00 -5.37
N PRO A 235 15.71 -15.28 -4.53
CA PRO A 235 17.10 -15.63 -4.29
C PRO A 235 17.31 -16.95 -3.52
N TYR A 236 18.44 -17.60 -3.77
CA TYR A 236 19.08 -18.53 -2.84
C TYR A 236 19.94 -17.75 -1.83
N ILE A 237 20.17 -18.29 -0.64
CA ILE A 237 20.94 -17.64 0.44
C ILE A 237 22.09 -18.56 0.84
N PRO A 238 23.37 -18.16 0.72
CA PRO A 238 24.50 -18.97 1.20
C PRO A 238 24.35 -19.33 2.68
N LYS A 239 24.77 -20.54 3.08
CA LYS A 239 24.65 -20.98 4.49
C LYS A 239 25.53 -20.19 5.48
N LYS A 240 26.37 -19.29 4.99
CA LYS A 240 27.22 -18.37 5.74
C LYS A 240 27.32 -17.04 4.99
N HIS A 241 27.44 -15.96 5.75
CA HIS A 241 27.99 -14.69 5.28
C HIS A 241 29.50 -14.83 4.96
N TYR A 242 30.09 -13.75 4.48
CA TYR A 242 31.52 -13.62 4.18
C TYR A 242 32.09 -12.37 4.86
N SER A 243 33.40 -12.35 5.12
CA SER A 243 34.13 -11.16 5.57
C SER A 243 34.69 -10.36 4.39
N ALA A 244 34.94 -9.07 4.56
CA ALA A 244 35.54 -8.24 3.51
C ALA A 244 36.92 -8.77 3.07
N GLY A 245 37.13 -8.90 1.75
CA GLY A 245 38.34 -9.45 1.16
C GLY A 245 38.49 -10.98 1.27
N ALA A 246 37.46 -11.71 1.73
CA ALA A 246 37.42 -13.17 1.69
C ALA A 246 37.45 -13.71 0.24
N GLU A 247 37.98 -14.92 0.06
CA GLU A 247 37.96 -15.63 -1.23
C GLU A 247 36.58 -16.28 -1.45
N PHE A 248 35.93 -15.94 -2.56
CA PHE A 248 34.65 -16.48 -2.98
C PHE A 248 34.82 -17.43 -4.15
N SER A 249 34.21 -18.60 -4.04
CA SER A 249 34.16 -19.66 -5.03
C SER A 249 32.71 -19.99 -5.37
N LEU A 250 32.44 -20.22 -6.66
CA LEU A 250 31.14 -20.64 -7.15
C LEU A 250 31.29 -21.86 -8.06
N LYS A 251 30.59 -22.94 -7.73
CA LYS A 251 30.54 -24.18 -8.53
C LYS A 251 29.13 -24.77 -8.52
N GLY A 252 28.73 -25.39 -9.62
CA GLY A 252 27.45 -26.07 -9.72
C GLY A 252 27.24 -26.76 -11.06
N SER A 253 25.97 -27.02 -11.36
CA SER A 253 25.55 -27.65 -12.61
C SER A 253 24.25 -27.04 -13.13
N PHE A 254 24.08 -27.13 -14.45
CA PHE A 254 22.93 -26.70 -15.22
C PHE A 254 22.87 -27.60 -16.48
N PRO A 255 21.72 -27.86 -17.11
CA PRO A 255 21.64 -28.72 -18.29
C PRO A 255 22.65 -28.39 -19.41
N ASP A 256 23.07 -29.43 -20.12
CA ASP A 256 24.08 -29.40 -21.22
C ASP A 256 23.69 -28.52 -22.43
N GLU A 257 22.52 -27.86 -22.37
CA GLU A 257 21.97 -26.95 -23.38
C GLU A 257 22.48 -25.49 -23.23
N ALA A 258 23.19 -25.18 -22.13
CA ALA A 258 23.91 -23.93 -21.95
C ALA A 258 25.32 -23.99 -22.55
N GLU A 259 25.68 -22.98 -23.35
CA GLU A 259 27.05 -22.79 -23.84
C GLU A 259 27.81 -21.72 -23.03
N MET A 260 27.10 -20.88 -22.26
CA MET A 260 27.66 -19.82 -21.44
C MET A 260 26.81 -19.62 -20.18
N ILE A 261 27.47 -19.36 -19.05
CA ILE A 261 26.82 -18.87 -17.82
C ILE A 261 27.62 -17.67 -17.32
N ASN A 262 26.97 -16.51 -17.28
CA ASN A 262 27.57 -15.28 -16.75
C ASN A 262 27.03 -14.99 -15.35
N LEU A 263 27.89 -14.43 -14.50
CA LEU A 263 27.57 -13.94 -13.16
C LEU A 263 27.70 -12.42 -13.16
N GLU A 264 26.65 -11.74 -12.71
CA GLU A 264 26.67 -10.32 -12.36
C GLU A 264 26.39 -10.19 -10.85
N ILE A 265 27.11 -9.31 -10.16
CA ILE A 265 26.90 -9.00 -8.74
C ILE A 265 26.71 -7.48 -8.60
N THR A 266 25.59 -7.06 -8.04
CA THR A 266 25.23 -5.65 -7.79
C THR A 266 25.05 -5.39 -6.30
N SER A 267 25.04 -4.11 -5.88
CA SER A 267 24.44 -3.77 -4.57
C SER A 267 22.99 -4.27 -4.53
N PHE A 268 22.53 -4.75 -3.36
CA PHE A 268 21.14 -5.16 -3.17
C PHE A 268 20.17 -3.96 -3.16
N THR A 269 20.64 -2.79 -2.73
CA THR A 269 19.81 -1.58 -2.56
C THR A 269 20.03 -0.53 -3.65
N ASP A 270 21.07 -0.72 -4.48
CA ASP A 270 21.26 -0.04 -5.77
C ASP A 270 21.61 -1.08 -6.86
N PRO A 271 20.61 -1.63 -7.57
CA PRO A 271 20.84 -2.57 -8.67
C PRO A 271 21.63 -2.00 -9.86
N GLY A 272 21.87 -0.68 -9.93
CA GLY A 272 22.76 -0.07 -10.92
C GLY A 272 24.25 -0.19 -10.56
N ASP A 273 24.56 -0.41 -9.28
CA ASP A 273 25.92 -0.46 -8.74
C ASP A 273 26.55 -1.86 -8.90
N LEU A 274 26.96 -2.17 -10.14
CA LEU A 274 27.65 -3.41 -10.51
C LEU A 274 29.04 -3.51 -9.85
N LYS A 275 29.17 -4.44 -8.90
CA LYS A 275 30.43 -4.74 -8.18
C LYS A 275 31.34 -5.71 -8.92
N PHE A 276 30.76 -6.69 -9.62
CA PHE A 276 31.53 -7.73 -10.31
C PHE A 276 30.76 -8.30 -11.50
N GLY A 277 31.50 -8.65 -12.56
CA GLY A 277 31.00 -9.42 -13.69
C GLY A 277 32.01 -10.50 -14.07
N GLY A 278 31.54 -11.73 -14.29
CA GLY A 278 32.39 -12.87 -14.63
C GLY A 278 31.64 -13.94 -15.43
N THR A 279 32.38 -14.93 -15.93
CA THR A 279 31.83 -16.05 -16.72
C THR A 279 32.30 -17.36 -16.08
N LEU A 280 31.38 -18.30 -15.89
CA LEU A 280 31.71 -19.64 -15.41
C LEU A 280 32.25 -20.47 -16.57
N HIS A 281 33.13 -21.42 -16.26
CA HIS A 281 33.73 -22.32 -17.22
C HIS A 281 33.37 -23.77 -16.89
N LEU A 282 33.05 -24.57 -17.91
CA LEU A 282 32.71 -25.98 -17.76
C LEU A 282 34.00 -26.80 -17.60
N GLN A 283 34.29 -27.23 -16.38
CA GLN A 283 35.41 -28.10 -16.05
C GLN A 283 34.91 -29.37 -15.33
N ASP A 284 35.38 -30.53 -15.80
CA ASP A 284 35.10 -31.86 -15.23
C ASP A 284 33.58 -32.17 -15.09
N GLY A 285 32.74 -31.55 -15.94
CA GLY A 285 31.29 -31.69 -15.92
C GLY A 285 30.56 -30.74 -14.96
N GLN A 286 31.25 -29.74 -14.41
CA GLN A 286 30.70 -28.72 -13.51
C GLN A 286 31.01 -27.33 -14.02
N TRP A 287 30.07 -26.40 -13.87
CA TRP A 287 30.29 -24.98 -14.14
C TRP A 287 30.97 -24.36 -12.93
N GLN A 288 32.14 -23.74 -13.12
CA GLN A 288 32.98 -23.21 -12.05
C GLN A 288 33.41 -21.78 -12.39
N LEU A 289 33.37 -20.88 -11.42
CA LEU A 289 33.97 -19.54 -11.50
C LEU A 289 35.42 -19.61 -10.97
N ASP A 290 36.35 -18.90 -11.62
CA ASP A 290 37.68 -18.68 -11.05
C ASP A 290 37.55 -17.93 -9.71
N PRO A 291 38.15 -18.42 -8.60
CA PRO A 291 38.02 -17.78 -7.29
C PRO A 291 38.55 -16.34 -7.29
N PHE A 292 37.76 -15.43 -6.70
CA PHE A 292 38.09 -14.02 -6.59
C PHE A 292 37.86 -13.51 -5.17
N LYS A 293 38.31 -12.30 -4.87
CA LYS A 293 38.11 -11.67 -3.55
C LYS A 293 36.85 -10.82 -3.52
N LEU A 294 36.07 -10.94 -2.46
CA LEU A 294 35.01 -10.00 -2.11
C LEU A 294 35.62 -8.71 -1.53
N ASP A 295 36.43 -8.01 -2.33
CA ASP A 295 37.00 -6.69 -1.99
C ASP A 295 35.91 -5.59 -2.09
N PHE A 296 34.71 -5.89 -1.56
CA PHE A 296 33.54 -5.02 -1.46
C PHE A 296 33.44 -4.47 -0.02
N PRO A 297 32.70 -3.36 0.21
CA PRO A 297 32.28 -2.96 1.55
C PRO A 297 31.44 -4.03 2.27
N GLU A 298 31.22 -3.81 3.57
CA GLU A 298 30.16 -4.48 4.33
C GLU A 298 28.79 -4.12 3.72
N GLY A 299 27.90 -5.10 3.62
CA GLY A 299 26.60 -4.94 2.96
C GLY A 299 26.01 -6.25 2.42
N LEU A 300 24.84 -6.13 1.78
CA LEU A 300 24.18 -7.20 1.03
C LEU A 300 24.26 -6.93 -0.46
N TYR A 301 24.56 -7.96 -1.23
CA TYR A 301 24.70 -7.94 -2.68
C TYR A 301 23.75 -8.96 -3.31
N GLU A 302 23.15 -8.61 -4.45
CA GLU A 302 22.42 -9.57 -5.28
C GLU A 302 23.34 -10.09 -6.38
N ALA A 303 23.32 -11.40 -6.58
CA ALA A 303 24.16 -12.12 -7.53
C ALA A 303 23.28 -12.92 -8.51
N THR A 304 23.28 -12.50 -9.77
CA THR A 304 22.45 -13.10 -10.83
C THR A 304 23.30 -13.92 -11.79
N LEU A 305 22.97 -15.21 -11.89
CA LEU A 305 23.46 -16.11 -12.93
C LEU A 305 22.51 -16.08 -14.14
N LYS A 306 23.05 -15.75 -15.31
CA LYS A 306 22.33 -15.75 -16.60
C LYS A 306 22.89 -16.86 -17.47
N MET A 307 22.06 -17.87 -17.76
CA MET A 307 22.42 -19.03 -18.57
C MET A 307 21.99 -18.79 -20.02
N SER A 308 22.86 -19.04 -20.99
CA SER A 308 22.59 -18.74 -22.41
C SER A 308 23.23 -19.73 -23.38
N ASN A 309 22.72 -19.72 -24.61
CA ASN A 309 23.24 -20.45 -25.76
C ASN A 309 23.06 -19.60 -27.04
N PRO A 310 23.41 -20.09 -28.25
CA PRO A 310 23.31 -19.32 -29.49
C PRO A 310 21.90 -18.83 -29.89
N SER A 311 20.84 -19.26 -29.20
CA SER A 311 19.48 -18.76 -29.42
C SER A 311 19.05 -17.62 -28.48
N GLY A 312 19.70 -17.45 -27.31
CA GLY A 312 19.36 -16.43 -26.33
C GLY A 312 19.66 -16.83 -24.89
N GLN A 313 19.04 -16.12 -23.93
CA GLN A 313 19.01 -16.52 -22.52
C GLN A 313 17.97 -17.64 -22.32
N ILE A 314 18.39 -18.72 -21.65
CA ILE A 314 17.64 -19.97 -21.49
C ILE A 314 17.38 -20.32 -20.02
N GLY A 315 17.82 -19.47 -19.09
CA GLY A 315 17.58 -19.60 -17.67
C GLY A 315 18.20 -18.45 -16.88
N GLU A 316 17.77 -18.33 -15.63
CA GLU A 316 18.30 -17.37 -14.66
C GLU A 316 18.29 -18.00 -13.27
N THR A 317 19.25 -17.65 -12.42
CA THR A 317 19.20 -18.00 -10.99
C THR A 317 19.85 -16.91 -10.16
N VAL A 318 19.09 -16.39 -9.20
CA VAL A 318 19.53 -15.32 -8.30
C VAL A 318 19.94 -15.93 -6.96
N PHE A 319 20.99 -15.39 -6.35
CA PHE A 319 21.38 -15.66 -4.97
C PHE A 319 21.92 -14.39 -4.30
N THR A 320 22.03 -14.37 -2.98
CA THR A 320 22.62 -13.23 -2.25
C THR A 320 24.07 -13.48 -1.87
N ILE A 321 24.83 -12.41 -1.64
CA ILE A 321 26.11 -12.45 -0.95
C ILE A 321 26.07 -11.39 0.16
N HIS A 322 26.10 -11.84 1.42
CA HIS A 322 26.20 -10.97 2.58
C HIS A 322 27.69 -10.84 2.96
N VAL A 323 28.24 -9.63 2.86
CA VAL A 323 29.55 -9.27 3.41
C VAL A 323 29.30 -8.63 4.78
N ALA A 324 29.56 -9.38 5.84
CA ALA A 324 29.31 -8.97 7.22
C ALA A 324 30.56 -8.35 7.87
N PRO A 325 30.42 -7.56 8.93
CA PRO A 325 31.56 -7.05 9.70
C PRO A 325 32.28 -8.16 10.48
N ASP A 326 33.58 -7.95 10.70
CA ASP A 326 34.46 -8.78 11.54
C ASP A 326 34.86 -8.02 12.82
N GLY A 327 34.84 -8.69 13.98
CA GLY A 327 35.45 -8.19 15.22
C GLY A 327 34.63 -7.14 16.00
N ILE A 328 33.36 -6.95 15.68
CA ILE A 328 32.43 -6.05 16.39
C ILE A 328 31.78 -6.69 17.62
N GLY A 329 31.93 -8.00 17.82
CA GLY A 329 31.38 -8.76 18.94
C GLY A 329 31.73 -8.15 20.32
N GLY A 330 30.69 -7.78 21.07
CA GLY A 330 30.84 -7.14 22.38
C GLY A 330 31.32 -5.68 22.37
N GLN A 331 31.36 -5.01 21.21
CA GLN A 331 31.52 -3.55 21.13
C GLN A 331 30.14 -2.87 21.22
N HIS A 332 29.87 -2.17 22.32
CA HIS A 332 28.57 -1.53 22.60
C HIS A 332 28.72 -0.13 23.22
N PRO A 333 27.78 0.80 22.97
CA PRO A 333 26.64 0.66 22.07
C PRO A 333 27.04 0.59 20.58
N ARG A 334 26.16 0.01 19.77
CA ARG A 334 26.33 -0.10 18.31
C ARG A 334 25.05 0.08 17.49
N LEU A 335 23.87 0.16 18.11
CA LEU A 335 22.59 0.22 17.38
C LEU A 335 22.33 1.60 16.76
N LEU A 336 22.06 2.60 17.59
CA LEU A 336 21.69 3.95 17.12
C LEU A 336 22.91 4.89 17.00
N PHE A 337 24.00 4.56 17.68
CA PHE A 337 25.23 5.32 17.79
C PHE A 337 26.34 4.44 18.37
N SER A 338 27.60 4.73 18.05
CA SER A 338 28.78 4.13 18.66
C SER A 338 29.06 4.65 20.08
N GLN A 339 30.02 4.05 20.77
CA GLN A 339 30.51 4.57 22.06
C GLN A 339 31.14 5.98 21.93
N GLN A 340 31.69 6.37 20.78
CA GLN A 340 32.20 7.75 20.60
C GLN A 340 31.03 8.74 20.51
N GLU A 341 30.08 8.48 19.62
CA GLU A 341 28.90 9.35 19.44
C GLU A 341 28.07 9.46 20.71
N LYS A 342 27.97 8.37 21.50
CA LYS A 342 27.39 8.42 22.85
C LYS A 342 28.07 9.43 23.78
N GLU A 343 29.39 9.58 23.71
CA GLU A 343 30.13 10.57 24.52
C GLU A 343 29.90 12.01 24.00
N GLU A 344 29.67 12.18 22.70
CA GLU A 344 29.33 13.47 22.08
C GLU A 344 27.87 13.89 22.39
N ILE A 345 26.92 12.95 22.28
CA ILE A 345 25.52 13.10 22.73
C ILE A 345 25.47 13.37 24.25
N GLY A 346 26.33 12.69 25.01
CA GLY A 346 26.50 12.91 26.45
C GLY A 346 26.91 14.35 26.79
N GLN A 347 27.79 14.97 26.00
CA GLN A 347 28.17 16.39 26.15
C GLN A 347 27.00 17.33 25.79
N ARG A 348 26.20 17.02 24.76
CA ARG A 348 25.00 17.81 24.42
C ARG A 348 23.98 17.84 25.57
N PHE A 349 23.89 16.78 26.38
CA PHE A 349 23.06 16.77 27.59
C PHE A 349 23.53 17.73 28.70
N GLU A 350 24.71 18.34 28.60
CA GLU A 350 25.13 19.42 29.49
C GLU A 350 24.46 20.77 29.17
N GLU A 351 23.74 20.91 28.05
CA GLU A 351 23.11 22.17 27.62
C GLU A 351 21.73 22.44 28.28
N ASP A 352 21.36 23.72 28.40
CA ASP A 352 20.07 24.14 28.96
C ASP A 352 18.93 23.84 27.94
N GLY A 353 18.11 22.84 28.27
CA GLY A 353 17.11 22.26 27.35
C GLY A 353 17.28 20.74 27.31
N PRO A 354 18.30 20.22 26.61
CA PRO A 354 18.72 18.81 26.68
C PRO A 354 18.86 18.28 28.11
N ARG A 355 19.43 19.05 29.05
CA ARG A 355 19.51 18.63 30.46
C ARG A 355 18.14 18.35 31.09
N ALA A 356 17.11 19.13 30.74
CA ALA A 356 15.74 18.93 31.24
C ALA A 356 15.11 17.66 30.66
N LEU A 357 15.38 17.32 29.38
CA LEU A 357 15.01 16.03 28.79
C LEU A 357 15.67 14.86 29.56
N LEU A 358 16.96 14.95 29.91
CA LEU A 358 17.65 13.91 30.68
C LEU A 358 17.12 13.78 32.12
N GLU A 359 16.79 14.90 32.76
CA GLU A 359 16.12 14.91 34.07
C GLU A 359 14.72 14.26 33.99
N GLU A 360 13.95 14.53 32.92
CA GLU A 360 12.65 13.91 32.68
C GLU A 360 12.75 12.41 32.40
N ILE A 361 13.67 11.98 31.53
CA ILE A 361 13.98 10.57 31.26
C ILE A 361 14.32 9.86 32.57
N SER A 362 15.21 10.43 33.39
CA SER A 362 15.62 9.87 34.67
C SER A 362 14.46 9.78 35.68
N SER A 363 13.58 10.79 35.70
CA SER A 363 12.38 10.83 36.54
C SER A 363 11.35 9.76 36.12
N LYS A 364 11.04 9.65 34.83
CA LYS A 364 10.15 8.63 34.26
C LYS A 364 10.71 7.22 34.46
N ALA A 365 12.00 7.01 34.18
CA ALA A 365 12.71 5.75 34.41
C ALA A 365 12.57 5.28 35.87
N LYS A 366 12.81 6.19 36.82
CA LYS A 366 12.66 5.93 38.26
C LYS A 366 11.23 5.61 38.67
N ALA A 367 10.24 6.33 38.12
CA ALA A 367 8.83 6.03 38.38
C ALA A 367 8.41 4.66 37.82
N LEU A 368 8.94 4.26 36.66
CA LEU A 368 8.65 2.97 36.03
C LEU A 368 9.27 1.79 36.80
N ARG A 369 10.54 1.87 37.23
CA ARG A 369 11.17 0.80 38.03
C ARG A 369 10.51 0.59 39.41
N LEU A 370 9.91 1.65 39.98
CA LEU A 370 9.08 1.54 41.20
C LEU A 370 7.67 0.98 40.93
N LYS A 371 7.14 1.12 39.72
CA LYS A 371 5.85 0.55 39.30
C LYS A 371 5.96 -0.93 38.92
N ILE A 372 7.11 -1.34 38.38
CA ILE A 372 7.35 -2.64 37.76
C ILE A 372 8.61 -3.28 38.38
N PRO A 373 8.62 -3.59 39.69
CA PRO A 373 9.80 -4.20 40.32
C PRO A 373 10.02 -5.61 39.74
N PRO A 374 11.27 -6.09 39.54
CA PRO A 374 11.54 -7.35 38.83
C PRO A 374 10.86 -8.59 39.45
N GLU A 375 10.64 -8.60 40.77
CA GLU A 375 9.91 -9.66 41.47
C GLU A 375 8.40 -9.71 41.16
N SER A 376 7.83 -8.70 40.48
CA SER A 376 6.45 -8.73 39.98
C SER A 376 6.28 -9.40 38.62
N LEU A 377 7.38 -9.69 37.91
CA LEU A 377 7.35 -10.37 36.62
C LEU A 377 7.28 -11.88 36.80
N HIS A 378 6.07 -12.42 36.73
CA HIS A 378 5.79 -13.86 36.71
C HIS A 378 5.45 -14.30 35.27
N TYR A 379 5.68 -15.58 34.95
CA TYR A 379 5.17 -16.15 33.70
C TYR A 379 3.79 -16.75 33.92
N ASP A 380 2.82 -16.21 33.20
CA ASP A 380 1.40 -16.54 33.18
C ASP A 380 0.77 -16.25 31.79
N LEU A 381 1.60 -16.13 30.75
CA LEU A 381 1.15 -15.89 29.36
C LEU A 381 0.31 -17.06 28.83
N ASP A 382 0.52 -18.26 29.38
CA ASP A 382 -0.24 -19.48 29.14
C ASP A 382 -1.66 -19.47 29.77
N GLN A 383 -1.98 -18.49 30.62
CA GLN A 383 -3.31 -18.32 31.23
C GLN A 383 -4.27 -17.51 30.34
N PHE A 384 -3.78 -16.92 29.25
CA PHE A 384 -4.61 -16.23 28.27
C PHE A 384 -5.38 -17.21 27.36
N PRO A 385 -6.58 -16.84 26.87
CA PRO A 385 -7.43 -17.76 26.11
C PRO A 385 -6.88 -18.05 24.70
N ASP A 386 -7.14 -19.26 24.21
CA ASP A 386 -6.72 -19.74 22.89
C ASP A 386 -7.79 -19.52 21.79
N GLU A 387 -8.96 -19.03 22.18
CA GLU A 387 -10.04 -18.48 21.35
C GLU A 387 -10.38 -17.04 21.85
N ASP A 388 -11.28 -16.31 21.17
CA ASP A 388 -11.82 -14.99 21.59
C ASP A 388 -10.81 -13.85 21.92
N TRP A 389 -9.57 -13.95 21.40
CA TRP A 389 -8.42 -13.05 21.59
C TRP A 389 -8.70 -11.54 21.59
N LEU A 390 -9.60 -11.04 20.72
CA LEU A 390 -9.95 -9.61 20.66
C LEU A 390 -10.50 -9.10 22.00
N ALA A 391 -11.29 -9.90 22.73
CA ALA A 391 -11.80 -9.54 24.05
C ALA A 391 -10.70 -9.44 25.13
N THR A 392 -9.50 -9.94 24.86
CA THR A 392 -8.31 -9.87 25.72
C THR A 392 -7.19 -8.99 25.19
N TRP A 393 -7.38 -8.33 24.04
CA TRP A 393 -6.34 -7.58 23.31
C TRP A 393 -5.62 -6.54 24.17
N ASP A 394 -6.37 -5.69 24.89
CA ASP A 394 -5.80 -4.65 25.75
C ASP A 394 -5.20 -5.20 27.05
N ALA A 395 -5.72 -6.33 27.54
CA ALA A 395 -5.16 -7.03 28.69
C ALA A 395 -3.78 -7.59 28.33
N TRP A 396 -3.67 -8.31 27.21
CA TRP A 396 -2.40 -8.79 26.67
C TRP A 396 -1.44 -7.63 26.36
N GLY A 397 -1.96 -6.58 25.71
CA GLY A 397 -1.27 -5.33 25.45
C GLY A 397 -0.66 -4.68 26.70
N SER A 398 -1.33 -4.79 27.84
CA SER A 398 -0.87 -4.29 29.13
C SER A 398 0.08 -5.24 29.86
N HIS A 399 0.07 -6.55 29.56
CA HIS A 399 0.63 -7.55 30.46
C HIS A 399 2.14 -7.75 30.32
N ILE A 400 2.66 -7.92 29.10
CA ILE A 400 4.12 -8.07 28.86
C ILE A 400 4.76 -6.75 28.40
N TYR A 401 4.11 -6.02 27.48
CA TYR A 401 4.73 -4.87 26.81
C TYR A 401 4.86 -3.61 27.67
N HIS A 402 4.18 -3.54 28.82
CA HIS A 402 4.36 -2.44 29.79
C HIS A 402 5.80 -2.34 30.33
N THR A 403 6.60 -3.40 30.18
CA THR A 403 8.04 -3.41 30.45
C THR A 403 8.86 -2.60 29.42
N GLY A 404 8.36 -2.38 28.20
CA GLY A 404 9.12 -1.82 27.08
C GLY A 404 9.67 -0.41 27.33
N GLU A 405 8.82 0.54 27.73
CA GLU A 405 9.28 1.88 28.09
C GLU A 405 10.06 1.91 29.41
N ALA A 406 9.84 0.94 30.30
CA ALA A 406 10.62 0.80 31.52
C ALA A 406 12.05 0.33 31.24
N LEU A 407 12.24 -0.59 30.29
CA LEU A 407 13.53 -1.00 29.73
C LEU A 407 14.23 0.19 29.05
N ARG A 408 13.58 0.78 28.03
CA ARG A 408 14.10 1.89 27.24
C ARG A 408 14.55 3.08 28.09
N LEU A 409 13.68 3.60 28.96
CA LEU A 409 14.00 4.81 29.73
C LEU A 409 15.04 4.56 30.84
N ASN A 410 15.07 3.38 31.47
CA ASN A 410 16.14 3.04 32.41
C ASN A 410 17.48 2.78 31.70
N ALA A 411 17.46 2.19 30.50
CA ALA A 411 18.66 2.01 29.69
C ALA A 411 19.27 3.36 29.26
N ARG A 412 18.44 4.33 28.83
CA ARG A 412 18.87 5.71 28.54
C ARG A 412 19.37 6.45 29.79
N ALA A 413 18.68 6.31 30.93
CA ALA A 413 19.10 6.91 32.21
C ALA A 413 20.44 6.33 32.74
N TYR A 414 20.71 5.05 32.50
CA TYR A 414 22.03 4.45 32.74
C TYR A 414 23.08 4.99 31.76
N ALA A 415 22.79 4.99 30.45
CA ALA A 415 23.74 5.30 29.40
C ALA A 415 24.22 6.77 29.40
N PHE A 416 23.32 7.72 29.67
CA PHE A 416 23.61 9.16 29.65
C PHE A 416 23.58 9.82 31.04
N GLY A 417 22.70 9.36 31.94
CA GLY A 417 22.62 9.88 33.32
C GLY A 417 23.54 9.16 34.32
N GLY A 418 24.20 8.07 33.92
CA GLY A 418 25.08 7.27 34.78
C GLY A 418 24.35 6.47 35.88
N ASP A 419 23.02 6.37 35.83
CA ASP A 419 22.20 5.74 36.88
C ASP A 419 22.44 4.22 36.96
N GLN A 420 23.30 3.81 37.89
CA GLN A 420 23.62 2.39 38.11
C GLN A 420 22.43 1.57 38.65
N GLU A 421 21.46 2.20 39.33
CA GLU A 421 20.22 1.53 39.74
C GLU A 421 19.35 1.22 38.52
N ALA A 422 19.31 2.13 37.55
CA ALA A 422 18.62 1.91 36.27
C ALA A 422 19.27 0.79 35.43
N GLY A 423 20.61 0.73 35.38
CA GLY A 423 21.35 -0.31 34.65
C GLY A 423 21.16 -1.71 35.25
N GLU A 424 21.29 -1.84 36.56
CA GLU A 424 21.05 -3.11 37.28
C GLU A 424 19.58 -3.54 37.18
N TYR A 425 18.64 -2.59 37.22
CA TYR A 425 17.21 -2.86 36.98
C TYR A 425 16.97 -3.45 35.58
N VAL A 426 17.49 -2.81 34.53
CA VAL A 426 17.34 -3.32 33.14
C VAL A 426 17.90 -4.72 33.01
N LYS A 427 19.11 -4.97 33.55
CA LYS A 427 19.72 -6.30 33.60
C LYS A 427 18.80 -7.35 34.22
N GLN A 428 18.22 -7.04 35.39
CA GLN A 428 17.30 -7.94 36.10
C GLN A 428 16.02 -8.23 35.30
N ILE A 429 15.41 -7.20 34.66
CA ILE A 429 14.22 -7.38 33.82
C ILE A 429 14.55 -8.24 32.58
N LEU A 430 15.64 -7.97 31.87
CA LEU A 430 16.06 -8.76 30.70
C LEU A 430 16.32 -10.24 31.05
N VAL A 431 17.06 -10.51 32.13
CA VAL A 431 17.37 -11.87 32.59
C VAL A 431 16.12 -12.61 33.09
N GLN A 432 15.14 -11.89 33.67
CA GLN A 432 13.86 -12.45 34.11
C GLN A 432 12.93 -12.77 32.93
N LEU A 433 12.83 -11.89 31.93
CA LEU A 433 12.09 -12.16 30.68
C LEU A 433 12.72 -13.32 29.90
N ALA A 434 14.05 -13.38 29.86
CA ALA A 434 14.83 -14.51 29.31
C ALA A 434 14.78 -15.79 30.18
N SER A 435 13.92 -15.83 31.21
CA SER A 435 13.56 -17.08 31.92
C SER A 435 12.26 -17.71 31.43
N TRP A 436 11.45 -16.98 30.67
CA TRP A 436 10.10 -17.41 30.28
C TRP A 436 10.14 -18.43 29.13
N PRO A 437 9.21 -19.41 29.11
CA PRO A 437 9.09 -20.37 28.01
C PRO A 437 8.93 -19.71 26.64
N ASP A 438 8.15 -18.65 26.54
CA ASP A 438 7.78 -17.95 25.31
C ASP A 438 7.33 -16.51 25.62
N TRP A 439 7.20 -15.69 24.58
CA TRP A 439 6.74 -14.29 24.64
C TRP A 439 5.55 -14.03 23.67
N THR A 440 4.77 -15.07 23.33
CA THR A 440 3.73 -15.02 22.28
C THR A 440 2.41 -15.59 22.79
N HIS A 441 1.30 -14.95 22.42
CA HIS A 441 -0.03 -15.28 22.93
C HIS A 441 -0.54 -16.66 22.44
N PRO A 442 -1.16 -17.49 23.31
CA PRO A 442 -1.63 -18.84 22.94
C PRO A 442 -2.51 -18.92 21.68
N TRP A 443 -3.45 -17.99 21.50
CA TRP A 443 -4.31 -17.92 20.30
C TRP A 443 -3.54 -17.79 18.98
N GLN A 444 -2.42 -17.05 18.99
CA GLN A 444 -1.56 -16.82 17.81
C GLN A 444 -0.80 -18.11 17.49
N THR A 445 -0.15 -18.69 18.51
CA THR A 445 0.62 -19.95 18.38
C THR A 445 -0.26 -21.12 17.92
N LYS A 446 -1.52 -21.19 18.38
CA LYS A 446 -2.54 -22.16 17.95
C LYS A 446 -2.96 -21.99 16.47
N ARG A 447 -2.58 -20.88 15.82
CA ARG A 447 -2.90 -20.52 14.42
C ARG A 447 -1.65 -20.34 13.56
N GLY A 448 -0.53 -20.96 13.94
CA GLY A 448 0.73 -20.90 13.19
C GLY A 448 1.43 -19.53 13.22
N ARG A 449 1.05 -18.63 14.15
CA ARG A 449 1.64 -17.29 14.29
C ARG A 449 2.50 -17.23 15.55
N TYR A 450 3.81 -17.08 15.36
CA TYR A 450 4.82 -17.12 16.42
C TYR A 450 5.38 -15.74 16.79
N SER A 451 4.87 -14.67 16.18
CA SER A 451 5.13 -13.27 16.52
C SER A 451 3.98 -12.40 15.99
N GLU A 452 3.78 -11.22 16.58
CA GLU A 452 2.81 -10.21 16.14
C GLU A 452 3.32 -8.79 16.44
N HIS A 453 2.60 -7.76 15.97
CA HIS A 453 3.08 -6.38 15.95
C HIS A 453 3.48 -5.77 17.32
N ARG A 454 2.81 -6.10 18.44
CA ARG A 454 3.18 -5.57 19.77
C ARG A 454 4.51 -6.17 20.24
N THR A 455 4.71 -7.48 20.07
CA THR A 455 5.99 -8.16 20.31
C THR A 455 7.09 -7.61 19.40
N GLY A 456 6.79 -7.27 18.15
CA GLY A 456 7.71 -6.56 17.26
C GLY A 456 8.10 -5.16 17.75
N SER A 457 7.13 -4.29 18.05
CA SER A 457 7.40 -2.96 18.63
C SER A 457 8.15 -3.04 19.96
N TRP A 458 7.89 -4.06 20.75
CA TRP A 458 8.57 -4.29 22.02
C TRP A 458 10.01 -4.79 21.84
N SER A 459 10.29 -5.65 20.86
CA SER A 459 11.64 -6.19 20.64
C SER A 459 12.67 -5.10 20.33
N HIS A 460 12.28 -4.02 19.65
CA HIS A 460 13.12 -2.82 19.48
C HIS A 460 13.62 -2.25 20.83
N ARG A 461 12.74 -2.17 21.83
CA ARG A 461 13.07 -1.69 23.19
C ARG A 461 13.91 -2.70 23.97
N VAL A 462 13.72 -4.00 23.73
CA VAL A 462 14.55 -5.08 24.31
C VAL A 462 15.97 -5.06 23.71
N ALA A 463 16.09 -4.84 22.39
CA ALA A 463 17.36 -4.71 21.68
C ALA A 463 18.16 -3.49 22.14
N GLU A 464 17.51 -2.31 22.16
CA GLU A 464 18.08 -1.06 22.69
C GLU A 464 18.54 -1.22 24.16
N ALA A 465 17.76 -1.91 24.99
CA ALA A 465 18.12 -2.17 26.38
C ALA A 465 19.29 -3.14 26.54
N TYR A 466 19.39 -4.19 25.70
CA TYR A 466 20.54 -5.09 25.67
C TYR A 466 21.82 -4.34 25.26
N ASP A 467 21.76 -3.54 24.19
CA ASP A 467 22.89 -2.77 23.67
C ASP A 467 23.42 -1.76 24.71
N LEU A 468 22.53 -0.89 25.23
CA LEU A 468 22.91 0.15 26.19
C LEU A 468 23.34 -0.38 27.56
N THR A 469 22.98 -1.60 27.94
CA THR A 469 23.33 -2.21 29.24
C THR A 469 24.20 -3.46 29.15
N TYR A 470 24.74 -3.78 27.98
CA TYR A 470 25.60 -4.94 27.71
C TYR A 470 26.69 -5.13 28.78
N ALA A 471 27.37 -4.04 29.13
CA ALA A 471 28.44 -3.99 30.12
C ALA A 471 28.03 -4.38 31.56
N VAL A 472 26.72 -4.34 31.89
CA VAL A 472 26.18 -4.66 33.22
C VAL A 472 25.93 -6.17 33.39
N MET A 473 25.64 -6.88 32.29
CA MET A 473 25.41 -8.34 32.30
C MET A 473 26.73 -9.13 32.34
N THR A 474 26.76 -10.27 33.03
CA THR A 474 27.81 -11.29 32.90
C THR A 474 27.73 -12.03 31.55
N PRO A 475 28.77 -12.75 31.10
CA PRO A 475 28.71 -13.56 29.88
C PRO A 475 27.56 -14.58 29.85
N GLU A 476 27.23 -15.17 31.00
CA GLU A 476 26.13 -16.14 31.16
C GLU A 476 24.76 -15.45 31.06
N GLU A 477 24.62 -14.26 31.65
CA GLU A 477 23.39 -13.44 31.53
C GLU A 477 23.18 -12.97 30.09
N ARG A 478 24.24 -12.47 29.42
CA ARG A 478 24.22 -12.08 28.00
C ARG A 478 23.76 -13.24 27.13
N LYS A 479 24.41 -14.42 27.25
CA LYS A 479 24.05 -15.59 26.46
C LYS A 479 22.58 -16.00 26.68
N ARG A 480 22.09 -15.95 27.92
CA ARG A 480 20.68 -16.23 28.23
C ARG A 480 19.73 -15.28 27.50
N VAL A 481 20.04 -13.98 27.49
CA VAL A 481 19.21 -12.98 26.79
C VAL A 481 19.27 -13.18 25.28
N ARG A 482 20.43 -13.51 24.70
CA ARG A 482 20.56 -13.86 23.27
C ARG A 482 19.77 -15.12 22.90
N ASP A 483 19.86 -16.18 23.71
CA ASP A 483 19.10 -17.42 23.51
C ASP A 483 17.59 -17.14 23.46
N ALA A 484 17.10 -16.24 24.34
CA ALA A 484 15.70 -15.82 24.35
C ALA A 484 15.33 -14.92 23.15
N LEU A 485 16.19 -13.97 22.76
CA LEU A 485 15.98 -13.12 21.58
C LEU A 485 15.92 -13.94 20.29
N MET A 486 16.86 -14.87 20.10
CA MET A 486 16.88 -15.76 18.94
C MET A 486 15.63 -16.63 18.90
N LYS A 487 15.25 -17.26 20.02
CA LYS A 487 14.07 -18.14 20.09
C LYS A 487 12.76 -17.38 19.89
N ASN A 488 12.52 -16.34 20.69
CA ASN A 488 11.20 -15.74 20.87
C ASN A 488 10.93 -14.57 19.93
N ILE A 489 11.97 -13.94 19.37
CA ILE A 489 11.84 -12.91 18.32
C ILE A 489 12.27 -13.50 16.97
N VAL A 490 13.56 -13.78 16.78
CA VAL A 490 14.13 -14.02 15.44
C VAL A 490 13.54 -15.25 14.75
N MET A 491 13.52 -16.40 15.42
CA MET A 491 12.96 -17.63 14.88
C MET A 491 11.42 -17.56 14.74
N GLY A 492 10.73 -16.88 15.67
CA GLY A 492 9.28 -16.67 15.61
C GLY A 492 8.85 -15.79 14.43
N VAL A 493 9.55 -14.68 14.22
CA VAL A 493 9.35 -13.78 13.06
C VAL A 493 9.72 -14.50 11.76
N HIS A 494 10.86 -15.20 11.71
CA HIS A 494 11.27 -15.94 10.53
C HIS A 494 10.22 -17.00 10.13
N ARG A 495 9.76 -17.82 11.08
CA ARG A 495 8.75 -18.85 10.83
C ARG A 495 7.42 -18.25 10.34
N THR A 496 6.99 -17.13 10.92
CA THR A 496 5.67 -16.52 10.64
C THR A 496 5.64 -15.67 9.36
N PHE A 497 6.66 -14.83 9.14
CA PHE A 497 6.60 -13.76 8.13
C PHE A 497 7.65 -13.88 7.02
N ILE A 498 8.59 -14.83 7.13
CA ILE A 498 9.60 -15.10 6.09
C ILE A 498 9.37 -16.50 5.48
N TYR A 499 9.28 -17.56 6.29
CA TYR A 499 9.11 -18.92 5.78
C TYR A 499 7.68 -19.18 5.27
N ASN A 500 6.67 -18.87 6.09
CA ASN A 500 5.25 -18.99 5.73
C ASN A 500 4.65 -17.78 5.01
N ASP A 501 5.43 -16.72 4.79
CA ASP A 501 4.99 -15.39 4.34
C ASP A 501 3.51 -15.04 4.64
N ASN A 502 3.11 -15.04 5.93
CA ASN A 502 1.72 -14.78 6.36
C ASN A 502 1.18 -13.38 5.99
N ILE A 503 1.99 -12.52 5.33
CA ILE A 503 1.61 -11.21 4.80
C ILE A 503 2.11 -11.16 3.34
N THR A 504 1.53 -12.01 2.49
CA THR A 504 2.00 -12.33 1.12
C THR A 504 2.17 -11.11 0.22
N ALA A 505 1.18 -10.21 0.23
CA ALA A 505 1.20 -8.94 -0.51
C ALA A 505 2.19 -7.91 0.08
N ALA A 506 2.68 -8.14 1.30
CA ALA A 506 3.73 -7.36 1.95
C ALA A 506 3.46 -5.85 2.10
N THR A 507 2.20 -5.40 2.22
CA THR A 507 1.86 -3.96 2.38
C THR A 507 1.40 -3.56 3.79
N SER A 508 1.75 -4.33 4.83
CA SER A 508 1.29 -4.11 6.21
C SER A 508 2.38 -3.63 7.16
N ASN A 509 2.09 -2.57 7.92
CA ASN A 509 2.87 -2.02 9.05
C ASN A 509 3.42 -3.09 10.01
N TRP A 510 2.74 -4.23 10.17
CA TRP A 510 3.21 -5.35 10.99
C TRP A 510 4.64 -5.77 10.62
N LEU A 511 5.07 -5.61 9.37
CA LEU A 511 6.42 -5.96 8.92
C LEU A 511 7.48 -4.95 9.42
N ALA A 512 7.17 -3.66 9.51
CA ALA A 512 8.04 -2.67 10.16
C ALA A 512 8.26 -3.02 11.64
N MET A 513 7.19 -3.45 12.34
CA MET A 513 7.28 -3.88 13.73
C MET A 513 8.03 -5.20 13.91
N THR A 514 7.61 -6.27 13.23
CA THR A 514 8.11 -7.63 13.50
C THR A 514 9.44 -7.91 12.80
N VAL A 515 9.57 -7.56 11.52
CA VAL A 515 10.80 -7.82 10.75
C VAL A 515 11.86 -6.78 11.09
N GLY A 516 11.50 -5.49 11.17
CA GLY A 516 12.39 -4.44 11.67
C GLY A 516 12.87 -4.72 13.11
N GLY A 517 11.96 -5.16 13.99
CA GLY A 517 12.28 -5.54 15.36
C GLY A 517 13.17 -6.77 15.47
N SER A 518 12.99 -7.76 14.58
CA SER A 518 13.87 -8.93 14.47
C SER A 518 15.26 -8.55 13.95
N LEU A 519 15.35 -7.64 12.98
CA LEU A 519 16.61 -7.13 12.45
C LEU A 519 17.38 -6.34 13.51
N MET A 520 16.71 -5.43 14.23
CA MET A 520 17.33 -4.70 15.35
C MET A 520 17.82 -5.64 16.47
N CYS A 521 17.09 -6.73 16.77
CA CYS A 521 17.56 -7.77 17.68
C CYS A 521 18.79 -8.52 17.15
N MET A 522 18.89 -8.76 15.84
CA MET A 522 20.08 -9.39 15.22
C MET A 522 21.30 -8.45 15.23
N SER A 523 21.13 -7.17 14.86
CA SER A 523 22.15 -6.12 15.03
C SER A 523 22.64 -6.00 16.47
N ALA A 524 21.74 -6.18 17.45
CA ALA A 524 22.09 -6.06 18.86
C ALA A 524 23.01 -7.18 19.34
N ILE A 525 22.95 -8.38 18.76
CA ILE A 525 23.58 -9.60 19.32
C ILE A 525 24.69 -10.21 18.47
N TYR A 526 24.83 -9.83 17.19
CA TYR A 526 25.78 -10.43 16.26
C TYR A 526 27.22 -10.47 16.81
N GLU A 527 27.89 -11.61 16.63
CA GLU A 527 29.27 -11.90 17.07
C GLU A 527 29.52 -11.87 18.60
N ASP A 528 28.52 -11.62 19.46
CA ASP A 528 28.71 -11.64 20.93
C ASP A 528 28.97 -13.07 21.50
N GLY A 529 28.99 -14.08 20.64
CA GLY A 529 29.39 -15.45 20.93
C GLY A 529 29.13 -16.40 19.75
N HIS A 530 29.69 -17.61 19.82
CA HIS A 530 29.56 -18.65 18.79
C HIS A 530 28.11 -19.08 18.49
N ASP A 531 27.17 -18.78 19.40
CA ASP A 531 25.73 -18.95 19.21
C ASP A 531 25.10 -17.99 18.19
N VAL A 532 25.80 -16.90 17.85
CA VAL A 532 25.33 -15.77 17.03
C VAL A 532 26.41 -15.24 16.07
N GLU A 533 27.45 -16.04 15.80
CA GLU A 533 28.50 -15.73 14.82
C GLU A 533 28.00 -15.79 13.37
N ASN A 534 26.95 -16.56 13.10
CA ASN A 534 26.33 -16.65 11.78
C ASN A 534 24.80 -16.68 11.92
N LEU A 535 24.12 -15.73 11.27
CA LEU A 535 22.67 -15.53 11.39
C LEU A 535 21.89 -15.96 10.14
N GLU A 536 22.51 -16.61 9.16
CA GLU A 536 21.81 -17.07 7.95
C GLU A 536 21.03 -18.37 8.16
N PRO A 537 19.78 -18.50 7.63
CA PRO A 537 19.13 -17.60 6.67
C PRO A 537 18.21 -16.54 7.33
N TYR A 538 18.26 -16.38 8.65
CA TYR A 538 17.36 -15.48 9.39
C TYR A 538 17.59 -14.01 9.01
N PHE A 539 18.85 -13.60 8.92
CA PHE A 539 19.22 -12.22 8.59
C PHE A 539 18.84 -11.84 7.16
N THR A 540 19.39 -12.53 6.14
CA THR A 540 19.08 -12.21 4.75
C THR A 540 17.58 -12.36 4.47
N GLY A 541 16.91 -13.39 4.99
CA GLY A 541 15.46 -13.57 4.83
C GLY A 541 14.64 -12.40 5.39
N ALA A 542 15.07 -11.81 6.51
CA ALA A 542 14.44 -10.63 7.09
C ALA A 542 14.73 -9.35 6.27
N ILE A 543 15.95 -9.15 5.78
CA ILE A 543 16.29 -8.03 4.87
C ILE A 543 15.44 -8.11 3.59
N LEU A 544 15.35 -9.29 2.96
CA LEU A 544 14.53 -9.50 1.77
C LEU A 544 13.04 -9.17 2.02
N LYS A 545 12.48 -9.59 3.18
CA LYS A 545 11.08 -9.32 3.53
C LYS A 545 10.82 -7.84 3.83
N LEU A 546 11.73 -7.18 4.56
CA LEU A 546 11.60 -5.76 4.86
C LEU A 546 11.74 -4.89 3.60
N ASN A 547 12.69 -5.22 2.72
CA ASN A 547 12.84 -4.53 1.43
C ASN A 547 11.60 -4.70 0.54
N LYS A 548 11.04 -5.92 0.45
CA LYS A 548 9.76 -6.18 -0.26
C LYS A 548 8.63 -5.32 0.30
N PHE A 549 8.56 -5.11 1.62
CA PHE A 549 7.56 -4.23 2.23
C PHE A 549 7.77 -2.77 1.86
N LEU A 550 8.98 -2.24 2.05
CA LEU A 550 9.28 -0.83 1.83
C LEU A 550 9.05 -0.39 0.37
N ASN A 551 9.31 -1.27 -0.61
CA ASN A 551 9.06 -0.99 -2.04
C ASN A 551 7.62 -1.26 -2.50
N LEU A 552 6.77 -1.92 -1.70
CA LEU A 552 5.36 -2.20 -2.08
C LEU A 552 4.34 -1.39 -1.27
N VAL A 553 4.76 -0.67 -0.23
CA VAL A 553 3.88 0.18 0.58
C VAL A 553 3.98 1.67 0.24
N THR A 554 4.93 2.09 -0.61
CA THR A 554 5.20 3.51 -0.92
C THR A 554 5.08 3.83 -2.40
N ASP A 555 4.42 4.96 -2.71
CA ASP A 555 4.52 5.60 -4.02
C ASP A 555 5.79 6.44 -4.00
N SER A 556 6.90 5.84 -4.43
CA SER A 556 8.24 6.45 -4.33
C SER A 556 8.47 7.58 -5.34
N GLU A 557 7.67 7.65 -6.41
CA GLU A 557 7.75 8.71 -7.43
C GLU A 557 6.95 9.95 -7.02
N HIS A 558 5.72 9.78 -6.53
CA HIS A 558 4.83 10.89 -6.18
C HIS A 558 4.88 11.22 -4.68
N GLY A 559 5.32 10.31 -3.82
CA GLY A 559 5.50 10.52 -2.38
C GLY A 559 4.24 10.28 -1.54
N ALA A 560 3.84 9.01 -1.38
CA ALA A 560 2.68 8.65 -0.56
C ALA A 560 2.83 7.26 0.10
N TRP A 561 1.95 6.92 1.05
CA TRP A 561 1.97 5.66 1.81
C TRP A 561 0.64 4.91 1.75
N GLY A 562 0.67 3.62 1.40
CA GLY A 562 -0.51 2.80 1.12
C GLY A 562 -1.53 2.70 2.25
N GLU A 563 -1.08 2.57 3.49
CA GLU A 563 -1.95 2.42 4.68
C GLU A 563 -2.42 3.77 5.28
N GLY A 564 -2.06 4.90 4.65
CA GLY A 564 -2.32 6.23 5.17
C GLY A 564 -1.55 6.62 6.44
N LEU A 565 -1.82 7.85 6.89
CA LEU A 565 -1.08 8.58 7.93
C LEU A 565 -0.83 7.79 9.23
N GLY A 566 -1.86 7.15 9.80
CA GLY A 566 -1.76 6.50 11.11
C GLY A 566 -0.74 5.37 11.14
N TYR A 567 -0.80 4.47 10.15
CA TYR A 567 0.06 3.30 10.05
C TYR A 567 1.43 3.59 9.45
N ASN A 568 1.54 4.59 8.57
CA ASN A 568 2.82 5.16 8.16
C ASN A 568 3.64 5.60 9.37
N ASN A 569 3.06 6.46 10.22
CA ASN A 569 3.77 6.99 11.36
C ASN A 569 4.02 5.97 12.47
N TYR A 570 3.12 5.00 12.66
CA TYR A 570 3.37 3.87 13.54
C TYR A 570 4.51 2.98 13.01
N SER A 571 4.60 2.75 11.69
CA SER A 571 5.76 2.11 11.06
C SER A 571 7.05 2.91 11.32
N PHE A 572 7.03 4.22 11.11
CA PHE A 572 8.17 5.10 11.41
C PHE A 572 8.60 5.08 12.89
N SER A 573 7.68 4.87 13.85
CA SER A 573 8.02 4.69 15.28
C SER A 573 8.89 3.46 15.59
N ASN A 574 9.07 2.59 14.60
CA ASN A 574 9.89 1.38 14.65
C ASN A 574 11.05 1.48 13.63
N LEU A 575 10.78 1.88 12.38
CA LEU A 575 11.79 2.03 11.32
C LEU A 575 12.89 3.05 11.67
N SER A 576 12.57 4.14 12.36
CA SER A 576 13.55 5.12 12.87
C SER A 576 14.53 4.55 13.90
N TYR A 577 14.28 3.35 14.41
CA TYR A 577 15.17 2.58 15.27
C TYR A 577 15.82 1.42 14.51
N SER A 578 15.05 0.65 13.73
CA SER A 578 15.59 -0.53 13.04
C SER A 578 16.49 -0.20 11.84
N LEU A 579 16.14 0.79 11.02
CA LEU A 579 16.92 1.13 9.81
C LEU A 579 18.33 1.64 10.13
N PRO A 580 18.53 2.65 11.01
CA PRO A 580 19.88 3.02 11.42
C PRO A 580 20.62 1.88 12.13
N SER A 581 19.92 1.00 12.87
CA SER A 581 20.52 -0.19 13.48
C SER A 581 20.99 -1.26 12.48
N ILE A 582 20.45 -1.27 11.26
CA ILE A 582 20.90 -2.15 10.18
C ILE A 582 22.06 -1.49 9.43
N GLU A 583 21.98 -0.19 9.17
CA GLU A 583 23.02 0.60 8.52
C GLU A 583 24.31 0.64 9.34
N ASN A 584 24.22 1.00 10.63
CA ASN A 584 25.36 1.14 11.56
C ASN A 584 26.10 -0.17 11.85
N VAL A 585 25.44 -1.33 11.69
CA VAL A 585 26.01 -2.64 12.03
C VAL A 585 26.37 -3.47 10.79
N PHE A 586 25.64 -3.34 9.67
CA PHE A 586 25.85 -4.18 8.49
C PHE A 586 26.08 -3.39 7.18
N GLY A 587 26.08 -2.06 7.20
CA GLY A 587 26.27 -1.23 6.01
C GLY A 587 25.10 -1.23 5.02
N ILE A 588 23.93 -1.78 5.39
CA ILE A 588 22.77 -1.94 4.50
C ILE A 588 21.76 -0.80 4.74
N ASP A 589 21.59 0.05 3.73
CA ASP A 589 20.61 1.15 3.73
C ASP A 589 19.34 0.77 2.95
N LEU A 590 18.22 0.61 3.65
CA LEU A 590 16.89 0.35 3.07
C LEU A 590 15.99 1.60 3.03
N SER A 591 16.52 2.79 3.31
CA SER A 591 15.71 4.02 3.48
C SER A 591 15.23 4.66 2.18
N GLY A 592 15.78 4.29 1.02
CA GLY A 592 15.46 4.88 -0.29
C GLY A 592 13.95 5.02 -0.59
N PRO A 593 13.14 3.95 -0.53
CA PRO A 593 11.69 4.00 -0.79
C PRO A 593 10.87 4.85 0.19
N LEU A 594 11.48 5.36 1.27
CA LEU A 594 10.81 6.25 2.23
C LEU A 594 10.89 7.74 1.83
N ALA A 595 11.76 8.10 0.89
CA ALA A 595 11.90 9.47 0.41
C ALA A 595 10.55 10.02 -0.11
N GLY A 596 10.21 11.25 0.25
CA GLY A 596 8.98 11.91 -0.20
C GLY A 596 7.65 11.31 0.28
N THR A 597 7.59 10.16 0.96
CA THR A 597 6.34 9.43 1.36
C THR A 597 5.30 10.24 2.14
N TYR A 598 5.69 11.40 2.63
CA TYR A 598 4.91 12.39 3.34
C TYR A 598 4.10 13.32 2.41
N ASN A 599 4.32 13.34 1.09
CA ASN A 599 3.74 14.39 0.22
C ASN A 599 2.21 14.39 0.15
N GLU A 600 1.57 13.24 0.29
CA GLU A 600 0.10 13.15 0.42
C GLU A 600 -0.40 13.99 1.62
N TYR A 601 0.41 14.07 2.68
CA TYR A 601 0.28 14.86 3.91
C TYR A 601 -0.15 16.32 3.70
N ILE A 602 0.45 16.98 2.71
CA ILE A 602 0.27 18.41 2.40
C ILE A 602 -0.86 18.65 1.44
N TRP A 603 -0.86 17.86 0.38
CA TRP A 603 -1.67 18.18 -0.79
C TRP A 603 -3.12 17.82 -0.49
N ALA A 604 -3.36 16.60 0.02
CA ALA A 604 -4.69 16.07 0.31
C ALA A 604 -5.27 16.58 1.65
N GLY A 605 -5.36 17.90 1.84
CA GLY A 605 -5.97 18.48 3.05
C GLY A 605 -5.82 19.98 3.23
N LEU A 606 -6.19 20.46 4.42
CA LEU A 606 -6.08 21.84 4.89
C LEU A 606 -4.83 21.98 5.77
N ILE A 607 -3.68 22.15 5.10
CA ILE A 607 -2.37 22.05 5.74
C ILE A 607 -2.13 23.05 6.87
N LYS A 608 -2.63 24.28 6.73
CA LYS A 608 -2.46 25.34 7.75
C LYS A 608 -3.25 25.06 9.03
N ASP A 609 -4.35 24.31 8.92
CA ASP A 609 -5.17 23.85 10.04
C ASP A 609 -4.74 22.47 10.58
N LYS A 610 -3.62 21.94 10.06
CA LYS A 610 -3.03 20.66 10.46
C LYS A 610 -3.99 19.48 10.23
N LEU A 611 -4.66 19.51 9.08
CA LEU A 611 -5.61 18.51 8.60
C LEU A 611 -5.18 17.90 7.26
N TRP A 612 -5.14 16.57 7.23
CA TRP A 612 -5.18 15.71 6.03
C TRP A 612 -6.61 15.15 5.91
N PHE A 613 -7.05 14.81 4.71
CA PHE A 613 -8.37 14.26 4.44
C PHE A 613 -8.25 12.73 4.34
N GLU A 614 -8.69 12.03 5.39
CA GLU A 614 -8.33 10.63 5.59
C GLU A 614 -9.05 9.62 4.69
N HIS A 615 -8.39 8.47 4.50
CA HIS A 615 -8.90 7.28 3.84
C HIS A 615 -8.47 6.02 4.62
N GLY A 616 -9.31 4.98 4.65
CA GLY A 616 -9.07 3.74 5.41
C GLY A 616 -9.14 3.90 6.94
N ASP A 617 -8.53 2.96 7.68
CA ASP A 617 -8.31 3.09 9.13
C ASP A 617 -7.25 4.18 9.41
N SER A 618 -7.63 5.44 9.25
CA SER A 618 -6.78 6.56 9.62
C SER A 618 -7.63 7.70 10.18
N HIS A 619 -7.00 8.82 10.53
CA HIS A 619 -7.73 10.02 10.94
C HIS A 619 -6.99 11.27 10.43
N GLY A 620 -7.71 12.37 10.20
CA GLY A 620 -7.19 13.54 9.49
C GLY A 620 -6.28 14.46 10.31
N HIS A 621 -6.29 14.36 11.64
CA HIS A 621 -5.48 15.23 12.50
C HIS A 621 -4.01 14.81 12.55
N LEU A 622 -3.15 15.79 12.32
CA LEU A 622 -1.72 15.62 12.21
C LEU A 622 -1.04 15.94 13.59
N THR A 623 -0.11 15.11 14.13
CA THR A 623 0.52 15.25 15.50
C THR A 623 2.03 14.88 15.62
N SER A 624 2.74 15.18 16.72
CA SER A 624 4.24 15.25 16.87
C SER A 624 5.11 14.39 15.90
N ALA A 625 5.88 14.98 14.96
CA ALA A 625 6.60 14.24 13.87
C ALA A 625 7.97 13.65 14.24
N THR A 626 8.32 13.56 15.52
CA THR A 626 9.68 13.19 16.00
C THR A 626 10.25 11.91 15.37
N ASN A 627 9.41 10.91 15.08
CA ASN A 627 9.82 9.65 14.43
C ASN A 627 10.44 9.82 13.02
N TRP A 628 10.31 10.98 12.38
CA TRP A 628 10.91 11.26 11.07
C TRP A 628 12.35 11.78 11.16
N ALA A 629 12.87 12.08 12.35
CA ALA A 629 14.19 12.68 12.53
C ALA A 629 15.35 11.86 11.91
N TYR A 630 15.27 10.52 11.93
CA TYR A 630 16.20 9.64 11.21
C TYR A 630 16.22 9.97 9.72
N LEU A 631 15.05 9.94 9.06
CA LEU A 631 14.94 10.19 7.62
C LEU A 631 15.35 11.63 7.28
N LEU A 632 15.02 12.61 8.13
CA LEU A 632 15.44 14.01 7.98
C LEU A 632 16.98 14.15 7.99
N SER A 633 17.63 13.54 8.98
CA SER A 633 19.09 13.57 9.10
C SER A 633 19.77 12.80 7.97
N LYS A 634 19.18 11.69 7.54
CA LYS A 634 19.67 10.81 6.47
C LYS A 634 19.59 11.47 5.09
N THR A 635 18.42 12.00 4.71
CA THR A 635 18.19 12.60 3.39
C THR A 635 18.68 14.05 3.30
N ARG A 636 18.79 14.74 4.45
CA ARG A 636 19.07 16.18 4.55
C ARG A 636 18.10 17.02 3.72
N ASP A 637 16.88 16.52 3.54
CA ASP A 637 15.91 17.06 2.60
C ASP A 637 15.19 18.32 3.15
N PRO A 638 15.30 19.49 2.48
CA PRO A 638 14.54 20.68 2.84
C PRO A 638 13.03 20.45 2.91
N ARG A 639 12.53 19.47 2.14
CA ARG A 639 11.13 18.99 2.14
C ARG A 639 10.74 18.52 3.54
N LEU A 640 11.54 17.62 4.09
CA LEU A 640 11.30 17.00 5.39
C LEU A 640 11.64 17.95 6.54
N SER A 641 12.49 18.96 6.31
CA SER A 641 12.81 19.97 7.31
C SER A 641 11.62 20.89 7.59
N TRP A 642 11.04 21.52 6.56
CA TRP A 642 9.88 22.41 6.78
C TRP A 642 8.68 21.63 7.33
N PHE A 643 8.45 20.41 6.81
CA PHE A 643 7.55 19.44 7.44
C PHE A 643 7.82 19.41 8.93
N TYR A 644 8.93 18.83 9.36
CA TYR A 644 9.20 18.49 10.74
C TYR A 644 9.12 19.70 11.68
N HIS A 645 9.55 20.88 11.23
CA HIS A 645 9.62 22.08 12.07
C HIS A 645 8.33 22.92 12.12
N PHE A 646 7.49 22.95 11.07
CA PHE A 646 6.17 23.63 11.10
C PHE A 646 5.20 22.97 12.12
N ILE A 647 5.61 21.86 12.73
CA ILE A 647 4.77 20.74 13.15
C ILE A 647 4.95 20.45 14.62
N ASN A 648 6.20 20.20 15.00
CA ASN A 648 6.58 20.17 16.40
C ASN A 648 6.42 21.56 17.05
N SER A 649 6.31 22.63 16.24
CA SER A 649 6.00 24.03 16.58
C SER A 649 4.97 24.27 17.70
N GLU A 650 3.88 23.51 17.77
CA GLU A 650 2.81 23.74 18.77
C GLU A 650 3.10 23.11 20.14
N HIS A 651 4.19 22.36 20.30
CA HIS A 651 4.64 21.91 21.62
C HIS A 651 5.30 23.04 22.43
N ASP A 652 5.54 24.21 21.83
CA ASP A 652 6.28 25.31 22.44
C ASP A 652 5.47 26.14 23.47
N ASP A 653 4.13 25.99 23.48
CA ASP A 653 3.22 26.69 24.40
C ASP A 653 3.05 25.98 25.78
N GLU A 654 3.41 24.69 25.90
CA GLU A 654 3.48 24.03 27.22
C GLU A 654 4.83 24.27 27.89
N ALA A 655 4.86 25.22 28.85
CA ALA A 655 6.01 25.54 29.69
C ALA A 655 6.49 24.42 30.66
N THR A 656 6.15 23.16 30.36
CA THR A 656 6.45 21.94 31.14
C THR A 656 7.09 20.82 30.31
N SER A 657 7.14 20.95 28.97
CA SER A 657 7.73 19.95 28.07
C SER A 657 9.16 20.36 27.66
N PRO A 658 10.09 19.42 27.44
CA PRO A 658 11.43 19.76 26.97
C PRO A 658 11.37 20.25 25.52
N LYS A 659 12.09 21.34 25.21
CA LYS A 659 12.18 21.95 23.87
C LYS A 659 12.97 21.13 22.83
N VAL A 660 13.42 19.93 23.20
CA VAL A 660 14.21 19.00 22.39
C VAL A 660 13.77 17.58 22.75
N SER A 661 13.50 16.77 21.74
CA SER A 661 13.17 15.34 21.82
C SER A 661 14.42 14.46 21.97
N TYR A 662 14.24 13.17 22.23
CA TYR A 662 15.38 12.24 22.22
C TYR A 662 15.90 11.99 20.80
N GLU A 663 14.99 11.99 19.84
CA GLU A 663 15.25 11.77 18.43
C GLU A 663 16.16 12.88 17.84
N GLU A 664 15.94 14.14 18.22
CA GLU A 664 16.84 15.28 17.89
C GLU A 664 18.18 15.26 18.65
N MET A 665 18.29 14.48 19.72
CA MET A 665 19.57 14.26 20.43
C MET A 665 20.43 13.20 19.75
N ILE A 666 19.86 12.34 18.89
CA ILE A 666 20.60 11.27 18.19
C ILE A 666 20.67 11.46 16.65
N PHE A 667 19.78 12.27 16.07
CA PHE A 667 19.76 12.59 14.63
C PHE A 667 19.90 14.10 14.40
N ASP A 668 20.63 14.52 13.37
CA ASP A 668 20.82 15.93 13.03
C ASP A 668 19.67 16.47 12.15
N THR A 669 18.77 17.20 12.79
CA THR A 669 17.62 17.86 12.17
C THR A 669 17.86 19.33 11.78
N ASP A 670 19.09 19.86 11.88
CA ASP A 670 19.45 21.22 11.42
C ASP A 670 19.65 21.24 9.89
N VAL A 671 18.52 21.10 9.19
CA VAL A 671 18.41 21.10 7.73
C VAL A 671 17.74 22.40 7.28
N PRO A 672 18.21 23.09 6.23
CA PRO A 672 17.54 24.29 5.71
C PRO A 672 16.08 24.00 5.33
N GLN A 673 15.14 24.80 5.82
CA GLN A 673 13.71 24.66 5.50
C GLN A 673 13.36 25.34 4.17
N LYS A 674 12.44 24.74 3.40
CA LYS A 674 11.75 25.34 2.25
C LYS A 674 10.26 25.02 2.41
N ASP A 675 9.37 25.98 2.18
CA ASP A 675 7.92 25.77 2.30
C ASP A 675 7.29 25.32 0.96
N PRO A 676 6.13 24.63 0.98
CA PRO A 676 5.47 24.05 -0.20
C PRO A 676 4.69 25.06 -1.04
N PHE A 677 4.54 26.31 -0.58
CA PHE A 677 3.51 27.22 -1.08
C PHE A 677 3.86 27.85 -2.44
N ASP A 678 5.06 27.59 -2.98
CA ASP A 678 5.47 27.91 -4.35
C ASP A 678 5.04 26.85 -5.40
N GLN A 679 4.54 25.69 -4.95
CA GLN A 679 4.15 24.58 -5.81
C GLN A 679 2.69 24.69 -6.29
N ASP A 680 2.35 24.02 -7.40
CA ASP A 680 0.95 23.89 -7.84
C ASP A 680 0.17 23.03 -6.83
N PRO A 681 -0.95 23.52 -6.29
CA PRO A 681 -1.74 22.79 -5.29
C PRO A 681 -2.63 21.70 -5.93
N VAL A 682 -2.70 21.61 -7.26
CA VAL A 682 -3.29 20.47 -7.99
C VAL A 682 -2.26 19.36 -8.18
N ARG A 683 -2.55 18.14 -7.67
CA ARG A 683 -1.62 17.00 -7.73
C ARG A 683 -2.33 15.65 -7.86
N LEU A 684 -1.59 14.67 -8.39
CA LEU A 684 -1.91 13.24 -8.39
C LEU A 684 -0.81 12.50 -7.62
N PHE A 685 -1.21 11.53 -6.81
CA PHE A 685 -0.37 10.45 -6.27
C PHE A 685 -0.80 9.18 -6.98
N ARG A 686 0.00 8.70 -7.94
CA ARG A 686 -0.50 7.83 -9.01
C ARG A 686 -0.76 6.41 -8.56
N GLU A 687 0.16 5.80 -7.84
CA GLU A 687 0.00 4.43 -7.37
C GLU A 687 -1.10 4.35 -6.32
N MET A 688 -1.19 5.37 -5.46
CA MET A 688 -2.22 5.47 -4.42
C MET A 688 -3.59 5.87 -4.97
N GLY A 689 -3.62 6.49 -6.15
CA GLY A 689 -4.82 6.98 -6.82
C GLY A 689 -5.50 8.16 -6.14
N THR A 690 -4.77 8.96 -5.36
CA THR A 690 -5.28 10.21 -4.77
C THR A 690 -5.11 11.36 -5.76
N VAL A 691 -6.21 12.02 -6.10
CA VAL A 691 -6.19 13.29 -6.84
C VAL A 691 -6.65 14.43 -5.93
N VAL A 692 -5.91 15.53 -6.01
CA VAL A 692 -6.11 16.76 -5.24
C VAL A 692 -6.39 17.90 -6.21
N PHE A 693 -7.53 18.57 -6.04
CA PHE A 693 -7.90 19.79 -6.74
C PHE A 693 -8.09 20.93 -5.74
N LYS A 694 -7.23 21.96 -5.81
CA LYS A 694 -7.20 23.07 -4.86
C LYS A 694 -7.14 24.42 -5.57
N SER A 695 -7.63 25.48 -4.93
CA SER A 695 -7.45 26.87 -5.41
C SER A 695 -6.14 27.50 -4.93
N GLY A 696 -5.60 27.01 -3.80
CA GLY A 696 -4.41 27.56 -3.16
C GLY A 696 -3.97 26.74 -1.95
N TRP A 697 -3.54 27.46 -0.91
CA TRP A 697 -2.88 26.94 0.29
C TRP A 697 -3.41 27.55 1.61
N GLU A 698 -4.39 28.45 1.56
CA GLU A 698 -5.01 29.05 2.74
C GLU A 698 -6.04 28.11 3.41
N ALA A 699 -6.44 28.43 4.64
CA ALA A 699 -7.44 27.66 5.40
C ALA A 699 -8.86 27.77 4.82
N ASP A 700 -9.16 28.82 4.06
CA ASP A 700 -10.44 29.06 3.40
C ASP A 700 -10.44 28.83 1.87
N ASP A 701 -9.34 28.29 1.34
CA ASP A 701 -9.26 27.83 -0.05
C ASP A 701 -10.18 26.64 -0.32
N PHE A 702 -10.54 26.48 -1.58
CA PHE A 702 -11.24 25.31 -2.11
C PHE A 702 -10.30 24.10 -2.09
N VAL A 703 -10.79 22.97 -1.58
CA VAL A 703 -10.10 21.68 -1.53
C VAL A 703 -11.07 20.55 -1.89
N PHE A 704 -10.80 19.85 -2.98
CA PHE A 704 -11.42 18.59 -3.34
C PHE A 704 -10.35 17.50 -3.38
N VAL A 705 -10.63 16.34 -2.77
CA VAL A 705 -9.77 15.16 -2.82
C VAL A 705 -10.61 13.96 -3.26
N MET A 706 -10.06 13.10 -4.12
CA MET A 706 -10.70 11.86 -4.58
C MET A 706 -9.71 10.70 -4.53
N ARG A 707 -10.14 9.54 -4.02
CA ARG A 707 -9.35 8.29 -3.98
C ARG A 707 -9.89 7.28 -4.98
N SER A 708 -9.07 6.86 -5.94
CA SER A 708 -9.40 5.82 -6.93
C SER A 708 -8.14 5.08 -7.35
N GLY A 709 -7.61 4.28 -6.42
CA GLY A 709 -6.40 3.47 -6.60
C GLY A 709 -6.56 2.05 -6.03
N PRO A 710 -5.52 1.21 -6.17
CA PRO A 710 -5.43 -0.15 -5.65
C PRO A 710 -5.69 -0.28 -4.16
N THR A 711 -5.86 -1.52 -3.70
CA THR A 711 -6.07 -1.81 -2.28
C THR A 711 -4.73 -2.08 -1.61
N TYR A 712 -4.56 -1.51 -0.41
CA TYR A 712 -3.44 -1.75 0.49
C TYR A 712 -4.01 -2.14 1.86
N ASN A 713 -3.16 -2.58 2.78
CA ASN A 713 -3.57 -2.89 4.15
C ASN A 713 -4.30 -1.69 4.80
N HIS A 714 -5.28 -1.96 5.67
CA HIS A 714 -6.12 -0.98 6.37
C HIS A 714 -7.06 -0.11 5.51
N GLN A 715 -7.02 -0.20 4.17
CA GLN A 715 -7.95 0.55 3.32
C GLN A 715 -9.36 -0.06 3.31
N HIS A 716 -10.37 0.79 3.19
CA HIS A 716 -11.77 0.38 3.12
C HIS A 716 -12.19 0.05 1.67
N MET A 717 -13.42 -0.44 1.49
CA MET A 717 -14.06 -0.59 0.18
C MET A 717 -14.64 0.76 -0.29
N ASP A 718 -13.75 1.76 -0.43
CA ASP A 718 -14.07 3.19 -0.60
C ASP A 718 -13.75 3.73 -2.00
N LYS A 719 -13.52 2.89 -3.02
CA LYS A 719 -12.95 3.41 -4.28
C LYS A 719 -13.93 4.33 -4.99
N GLY A 720 -13.46 5.50 -5.44
CA GLY A 720 -14.29 6.61 -5.92
C GLY A 720 -14.72 7.61 -4.83
N ASN A 721 -14.36 7.39 -3.56
CA ASN A 721 -14.70 8.29 -2.46
C ASN A 721 -14.08 9.70 -2.63
N ILE A 722 -14.77 10.70 -2.09
CA ILE A 722 -14.46 12.12 -2.21
C ILE A 722 -14.56 12.87 -0.88
N TRP A 723 -13.71 13.88 -0.74
CA TRP A 723 -13.79 14.94 0.27
C TRP A 723 -14.01 16.29 -0.42
N PHE A 724 -14.72 17.21 0.25
CA PHE A 724 -14.95 18.55 -0.28
C PHE A 724 -15.01 19.61 0.83
N ALA A 725 -14.13 20.60 0.75
CA ALA A 725 -14.09 21.77 1.62
C ALA A 725 -13.92 23.06 0.82
N ASP A 726 -14.52 24.14 1.29
CA ASP A 726 -14.35 25.49 0.75
C ASP A 726 -14.80 26.53 1.80
N HIS A 727 -14.33 27.78 1.71
CA HIS A 727 -14.69 28.87 2.63
C HIS A 727 -14.52 28.48 4.12
N GLY A 728 -13.46 27.73 4.44
CA GLY A 728 -13.13 27.26 5.80
C GLY A 728 -14.14 26.27 6.37
N SER A 729 -14.87 25.55 5.51
CA SER A 729 -15.93 24.61 5.89
C SER A 729 -15.80 23.31 5.10
N ILE A 730 -15.68 22.17 5.79
CA ILE A 730 -15.68 20.83 5.17
C ILE A 730 -17.13 20.38 5.03
N PHE A 731 -17.63 20.21 3.81
CA PHE A 731 -19.02 19.86 3.51
C PHE A 731 -19.22 18.36 3.31
N VAL A 732 -18.34 17.72 2.53
CA VAL A 732 -18.27 16.27 2.38
C VAL A 732 -17.07 15.77 3.17
N GLU A 733 -17.33 14.92 4.16
CA GLU A 733 -16.36 14.44 5.14
C GLU A 733 -16.60 12.96 5.49
N GLU A 734 -15.54 12.24 5.84
CA GLU A 734 -15.65 10.83 6.24
C GLU A 734 -16.24 10.61 7.64
N ARG A 735 -16.59 9.34 7.91
CA ARG A 735 -16.88 8.88 9.26
C ARG A 735 -15.56 8.62 9.99
N PRO A 736 -15.16 9.47 10.96
CA PRO A 736 -13.79 9.41 11.48
C PRO A 736 -13.58 8.14 12.32
N LEU A 737 -12.43 7.47 12.15
CA LEU A 737 -12.10 6.25 12.88
C LEU A 737 -12.12 6.42 14.41
N SER A 738 -11.94 7.66 14.92
CA SER A 738 -12.08 7.98 16.33
C SER A 738 -13.48 7.67 16.91
N ASN A 739 -14.49 7.44 16.08
CA ASN A 739 -15.85 7.05 16.48
C ASN A 739 -16.09 5.52 16.55
N SER A 740 -15.25 4.68 15.94
CA SER A 740 -15.45 3.22 15.78
C SER A 740 -14.12 2.43 15.91
N ASN A 741 -14.11 1.11 15.72
CA ASN A 741 -12.94 0.23 15.49
C ASN A 741 -13.35 -1.25 15.45
N TYR A 742 -12.54 -2.12 14.84
CA TYR A 742 -12.81 -3.56 14.75
C TYR A 742 -12.65 -4.38 16.04
N TYR A 743 -12.10 -3.83 17.12
CA TYR A 743 -11.93 -4.56 18.39
C TYR A 743 -13.22 -4.59 19.20
N ASP A 744 -14.05 -3.54 19.13
CA ASP A 744 -15.24 -3.42 19.99
C ASP A 744 -16.53 -2.88 19.37
N ASP A 745 -16.52 -2.33 18.15
CA ASP A 745 -17.72 -1.80 17.49
C ASP A 745 -18.34 -2.81 16.50
N PRO A 746 -19.53 -3.38 16.81
CA PRO A 746 -20.14 -4.43 15.98
C PRO A 746 -20.61 -3.95 14.60
N ILE A 747 -20.69 -2.64 14.33
CA ILE A 747 -21.06 -2.12 12.99
C ILE A 747 -19.86 -1.73 12.11
N TYR A 748 -18.63 -1.88 12.60
CA TYR A 748 -17.41 -1.57 11.86
C TYR A 748 -17.32 -2.34 10.52
N GLU A 749 -17.38 -3.68 10.58
CA GLU A 749 -17.27 -4.55 9.40
C GLU A 749 -18.49 -4.44 8.48
N SER A 750 -19.67 -4.14 9.04
CA SER A 750 -20.94 -4.09 8.32
C SER A 750 -21.26 -2.76 7.63
N TRP A 751 -20.57 -1.67 8.03
CA TRP A 751 -20.91 -0.32 7.59
C TRP A 751 -19.71 0.59 7.41
N LEU A 752 -18.81 0.73 8.40
CA LEU A 752 -17.72 1.73 8.35
C LEU A 752 -16.74 1.45 7.21
N THR A 753 -16.42 0.18 6.99
CA THR A 753 -15.47 -0.26 5.95
C THR A 753 -16.12 -0.47 4.58
N GLN A 754 -17.44 -0.36 4.50
CA GLN A 754 -18.25 -0.72 3.34
C GLN A 754 -18.60 0.54 2.52
N PRO A 755 -18.89 0.42 1.20
CA PRO A 755 -19.27 1.54 0.34
C PRO A 755 -20.35 2.47 0.92
N VAL A 756 -21.31 1.93 1.69
CA VAL A 756 -22.40 2.69 2.34
C VAL A 756 -21.90 3.66 3.45
N GLY A 757 -20.70 3.46 3.98
CA GLY A 757 -20.04 4.36 4.93
C GLY A 757 -19.45 5.61 4.29
N HIS A 758 -19.21 5.60 2.97
CA HIS A 758 -18.35 6.53 2.24
C HIS A 758 -19.10 7.39 1.21
N SER A 759 -18.43 8.37 0.61
CA SER A 759 -18.99 9.24 -0.45
C SER A 759 -18.76 8.65 -1.86
N THR A 760 -19.04 7.35 -2.03
CA THR A 760 -18.84 6.60 -3.28
C THR A 760 -20.18 6.26 -3.97
N ILE A 761 -20.28 5.11 -4.63
CA ILE A 761 -21.44 4.67 -5.43
C ILE A 761 -21.92 3.30 -4.92
N LEU A 762 -23.24 3.11 -4.88
CA LEU A 762 -23.87 1.80 -4.69
C LEU A 762 -24.59 1.36 -5.98
N ILE A 763 -24.59 0.05 -6.23
CA ILE A 763 -25.39 -0.62 -7.26
C ILE A 763 -26.49 -1.42 -6.56
N ASP A 764 -27.74 -1.25 -7.01
CA ASP A 764 -28.97 -1.86 -6.47
C ASP A 764 -29.18 -1.68 -4.95
N GLY A 765 -28.58 -0.64 -4.38
CA GLY A 765 -28.59 -0.39 -2.94
C GLY A 765 -27.78 -1.40 -2.12
N ASN A 766 -26.97 -2.25 -2.75
CA ASN A 766 -26.08 -3.18 -2.06
C ASN A 766 -25.05 -2.41 -1.24
N HIS A 767 -25.12 -2.50 0.10
CA HIS A 767 -24.16 -1.84 0.99
C HIS A 767 -22.71 -2.27 0.74
N GLN A 768 -22.50 -3.50 0.27
CA GLN A 768 -21.24 -4.15 -0.07
C GLN A 768 -21.01 -4.15 -1.61
N SER A 769 -21.38 -3.05 -2.29
CA SER A 769 -21.30 -2.91 -3.76
C SER A 769 -19.89 -3.12 -4.34
N GLN A 770 -18.84 -2.90 -3.55
CA GLN A 770 -17.45 -3.08 -3.93
C GLN A 770 -16.80 -4.23 -3.17
N ARG A 771 -15.65 -4.66 -3.66
CA ARG A 771 -14.75 -5.64 -3.03
C ARG A 771 -13.37 -5.06 -2.77
N VAL A 772 -12.63 -5.72 -1.88
CA VAL A 772 -11.16 -5.62 -1.84
C VAL A 772 -10.61 -6.03 -3.21
N GLY A 773 -9.92 -5.09 -3.86
CA GLY A 773 -9.25 -5.33 -5.13
C GLY A 773 -7.96 -6.13 -4.97
N ASP A 774 -7.39 -6.54 -6.09
CA ASP A 774 -6.02 -7.07 -6.08
C ASP A 774 -5.06 -5.96 -5.59
N HIS A 775 -4.00 -6.33 -4.87
CA HIS A 775 -2.97 -5.38 -4.44
C HIS A 775 -2.04 -5.06 -5.62
N LEU A 776 -1.57 -3.81 -5.70
CA LEU A 776 -0.64 -3.40 -6.74
C LEU A 776 0.63 -4.28 -6.70
N HIS A 777 1.08 -4.72 -7.89
CA HIS A 777 2.23 -5.62 -8.07
C HIS A 777 2.17 -6.98 -7.35
N PHE A 778 1.00 -7.44 -6.88
CA PHE A 778 0.90 -8.76 -6.21
C PHE A 778 1.30 -9.92 -7.12
N ALA A 779 0.66 -10.05 -8.28
CA ALA A 779 0.98 -11.06 -9.29
C ALA A 779 0.63 -10.54 -10.70
N PRO A 780 1.52 -10.63 -11.71
CA PRO A 780 1.21 -10.23 -13.08
C PRO A 780 -0.04 -10.93 -13.63
N GLY A 781 -1.03 -10.15 -14.08
CA GLY A 781 -2.34 -10.63 -14.51
C GLY A 781 -3.43 -10.59 -13.43
N PHE A 782 -3.10 -10.25 -12.17
CA PHE A 782 -4.07 -9.93 -11.11
C PHE A 782 -4.23 -8.41 -10.98
N ASP A 783 -4.93 -7.83 -11.96
CA ASP A 783 -5.08 -6.40 -12.14
C ASP A 783 -6.52 -5.89 -11.84
N ASP A 784 -7.30 -6.61 -11.04
CA ASP A 784 -8.64 -6.17 -10.61
C ASP A 784 -8.56 -5.13 -9.48
N TYR A 785 -8.12 -3.93 -9.81
CA TYR A 785 -8.08 -2.79 -8.93
C TYR A 785 -8.73 -1.53 -9.55
N ALA A 786 -9.00 -0.53 -8.71
CA ALA A 786 -9.36 0.81 -9.17
C ALA A 786 -8.10 1.61 -9.51
N PHE A 787 -8.18 2.54 -10.48
CA PHE A 787 -7.00 3.30 -10.94
C PHE A 787 -7.39 4.64 -11.60
N ILE A 788 -6.40 5.53 -11.76
CA ILE A 788 -6.56 6.82 -12.45
C ILE A 788 -6.14 6.67 -13.92
N SER A 789 -7.12 6.48 -14.81
CA SER A 789 -6.89 6.29 -16.26
C SER A 789 -6.60 7.59 -17.03
N HIS A 790 -7.03 8.74 -16.49
CA HIS A 790 -6.74 10.06 -17.03
C HIS A 790 -6.52 11.06 -15.91
N PHE A 791 -5.47 11.88 -16.05
CA PHE A 791 -5.27 13.07 -15.23
C PHE A 791 -4.57 14.14 -16.09
N LEU A 792 -5.11 15.35 -16.14
CA LEU A 792 -4.42 16.50 -16.75
C LEU A 792 -4.67 17.76 -15.94
N ASN A 793 -3.59 18.40 -15.49
CA ASN A 793 -3.62 19.72 -14.86
C ASN A 793 -3.35 20.80 -15.93
N GLY A 794 -4.39 21.49 -16.38
CA GLY A 794 -4.31 22.64 -17.29
C GLY A 794 -4.15 23.97 -16.55
N LYS A 795 -4.08 25.06 -17.30
CA LYS A 795 -3.89 26.40 -16.73
C LYS A 795 -5.15 26.91 -16.03
N ASP A 796 -6.31 26.74 -16.66
CA ASP A 796 -7.59 27.30 -16.21
C ASP A 796 -8.65 26.20 -15.91
N ALA A 797 -8.35 24.94 -16.22
CA ALA A 797 -9.12 23.76 -15.79
C ALA A 797 -8.19 22.56 -15.51
N ALA A 798 -8.67 21.56 -14.79
CA ALA A 798 -8.03 20.26 -14.64
C ALA A 798 -9.07 19.13 -14.73
N PHE A 799 -8.66 17.91 -15.07
CA PHE A 799 -9.58 16.77 -15.19
C PHE A 799 -8.97 15.46 -14.68
N VAL A 800 -9.81 14.60 -14.11
CA VAL A 800 -9.50 13.23 -13.67
C VAL A 800 -10.57 12.24 -14.09
N THR A 801 -10.16 11.01 -14.40
CA THR A 801 -11.01 9.81 -14.37
C THR A 801 -10.46 8.81 -13.37
N GLY A 802 -11.27 8.43 -12.38
CA GLY A 802 -11.08 7.23 -11.58
C GLY A 802 -11.94 6.09 -12.13
N ASP A 803 -11.31 5.05 -12.65
CA ASP A 803 -11.98 3.83 -13.08
C ASP A 803 -12.08 2.85 -11.90
N ILE A 804 -13.30 2.47 -11.55
CA ILE A 804 -13.62 1.73 -10.30
C ILE A 804 -14.41 0.44 -10.54
N GLY A 805 -15.01 0.27 -11.74
CA GLY A 805 -15.95 -0.82 -12.06
C GLY A 805 -15.43 -2.26 -11.85
N ARG A 806 -14.12 -2.51 -11.95
CA ARG A 806 -13.52 -3.85 -11.71
C ARG A 806 -13.85 -4.42 -10.31
N LEU A 807 -14.17 -3.54 -9.36
CA LEU A 807 -14.49 -3.90 -7.98
C LEU A 807 -16.00 -4.14 -7.74
N TYR A 808 -16.87 -3.74 -8.66
CA TYR A 808 -18.33 -3.83 -8.52
C TYR A 808 -18.89 -5.21 -8.93
N TRP A 809 -18.16 -6.27 -8.57
CA TRP A 809 -18.53 -7.69 -8.76
C TRP A 809 -18.93 -8.12 -10.19
N GLY A 810 -18.71 -7.29 -11.21
CA GLY A 810 -19.17 -7.51 -12.58
C GLY A 810 -20.63 -7.10 -12.84
N LYS A 811 -21.32 -6.46 -11.89
CA LYS A 811 -22.72 -5.95 -12.02
C LYS A 811 -22.89 -4.84 -13.07
N VAL A 812 -21.79 -4.32 -13.61
CA VAL A 812 -21.72 -3.28 -14.63
C VAL A 812 -20.48 -3.55 -15.49
N LYS A 813 -20.53 -3.27 -16.79
CA LYS A 813 -19.37 -3.49 -17.68
C LYS A 813 -18.26 -2.49 -17.41
N GLU A 814 -18.64 -1.23 -17.20
CA GLU A 814 -17.74 -0.12 -16.92
C GLU A 814 -18.40 0.80 -15.88
N LEU A 815 -17.60 1.33 -14.95
CA LEU A 815 -18.01 2.37 -14.01
C LEU A 815 -16.81 3.26 -13.71
N SER A 816 -16.96 4.55 -14.01
CA SER A 816 -15.94 5.56 -13.81
C SER A 816 -16.50 6.83 -13.19
N ARG A 817 -15.77 7.38 -12.22
CA ARG A 817 -16.02 8.71 -11.64
C ARG A 817 -15.09 9.71 -12.32
N ASN A 818 -15.68 10.66 -13.04
CA ASN A 818 -14.95 11.65 -13.82
C ASN A 818 -15.19 13.03 -13.22
N VAL A 819 -14.16 13.87 -13.09
CA VAL A 819 -14.31 15.21 -12.50
C VAL A 819 -13.55 16.23 -13.34
N LEU A 820 -14.26 17.21 -13.90
CA LEU A 820 -13.70 18.41 -14.48
C LEU A 820 -13.72 19.53 -13.43
N TYR A 821 -12.54 19.97 -13.00
CA TYR A 821 -12.34 21.13 -12.14
C TYR A 821 -12.13 22.38 -13.00
N ILE A 822 -13.12 23.27 -13.03
CA ILE A 822 -13.03 24.59 -13.65
C ILE A 822 -12.50 25.55 -12.57
N LYS A 823 -11.30 26.07 -12.76
CA LYS A 823 -10.58 26.81 -11.70
C LYS A 823 -11.23 28.18 -11.48
N PRO A 824 -11.36 28.66 -10.23
CA PRO A 824 -10.81 28.08 -8.99
C PRO A 824 -11.84 27.36 -8.09
N LYS A 825 -13.16 27.35 -8.39
CA LYS A 825 -14.19 26.91 -7.43
C LYS A 825 -15.41 26.14 -8.00
N VAL A 826 -15.29 25.51 -9.18
CA VAL A 826 -16.40 24.73 -9.78
C VAL A 826 -15.92 23.33 -10.16
N LEU A 827 -16.68 22.31 -9.75
CA LEU A 827 -16.53 20.93 -10.24
C LEU A 827 -17.73 20.57 -11.11
N LEU A 828 -17.48 19.84 -12.19
CA LEU A 828 -18.48 19.04 -12.88
C LEU A 828 -18.10 17.57 -12.71
N MET A 829 -18.82 16.86 -11.84
CA MET A 829 -18.66 15.42 -11.65
C MET A 829 -19.61 14.66 -12.56
N LEU A 830 -19.06 13.72 -13.32
CA LEU A 830 -19.76 12.87 -14.28
C LEU A 830 -19.48 11.41 -13.90
N ASP A 831 -20.41 10.80 -13.17
CA ASP A 831 -20.39 9.37 -12.89
C ASP A 831 -20.98 8.65 -14.10
N VAL A 832 -20.17 7.85 -14.79
CA VAL A 832 -20.50 7.16 -16.05
C VAL A 832 -20.56 5.67 -15.83
N VAL A 833 -21.71 5.06 -16.13
CA VAL A 833 -22.04 3.66 -15.85
C VAL A 833 -22.48 2.99 -17.14
N VAL A 834 -21.86 1.87 -17.50
CA VAL A 834 -22.28 1.04 -18.64
C VAL A 834 -22.94 -0.25 -18.09
N PRO A 835 -24.27 -0.42 -18.23
CA PRO A 835 -24.98 -1.61 -17.72
C PRO A 835 -24.52 -2.90 -18.42
N ASP A 836 -24.81 -4.06 -17.84
CA ASP A 836 -24.48 -5.38 -18.40
C ASP A 836 -25.55 -5.91 -19.39
N GLU A 837 -26.29 -6.97 -19.07
CA GLU A 837 -27.52 -7.37 -19.79
C GLU A 837 -28.78 -6.96 -19.01
N GLU A 838 -28.66 -6.60 -17.73
CA GLU A 838 -29.74 -6.11 -16.87
C GLU A 838 -29.65 -4.59 -16.65
N ASP A 839 -30.70 -4.00 -16.05
CA ASP A 839 -30.76 -2.58 -15.72
C ASP A 839 -30.73 -2.35 -14.20
N HIS A 840 -29.75 -1.59 -13.73
CA HIS A 840 -29.40 -1.45 -12.32
C HIS A 840 -29.72 -0.06 -11.77
N GLN A 841 -30.06 0.00 -10.48
CA GLN A 841 -30.14 1.27 -9.74
C GLN A 841 -28.75 1.72 -9.31
N VAL A 842 -28.35 2.90 -9.77
CA VAL A 842 -27.07 3.54 -9.40
C VAL A 842 -27.38 4.64 -8.39
N THR A 843 -26.70 4.60 -7.23
CA THR A 843 -26.89 5.58 -6.14
C THR A 843 -25.57 6.20 -5.77
N LEU A 844 -25.45 7.52 -5.96
CA LEU A 844 -24.30 8.31 -5.51
C LEU A 844 -24.50 8.72 -4.06
N LEU A 845 -23.44 8.66 -3.25
CA LEU A 845 -23.42 9.03 -1.84
C LEU A 845 -22.57 10.28 -1.60
N TYR A 846 -23.04 11.17 -0.74
CA TYR A 846 -22.23 12.27 -0.17
C TYR A 846 -22.41 12.26 1.35
N GLN A 847 -21.37 11.88 2.09
CA GLN A 847 -21.38 11.83 3.55
C GLN A 847 -21.30 13.23 4.16
N SER A 848 -21.99 13.44 5.28
CA SER A 848 -21.85 14.65 6.08
C SER A 848 -22.04 14.35 7.57
N LYS A 849 -21.35 15.06 8.46
CA LYS A 849 -21.39 14.76 9.90
C LYS A 849 -22.78 14.83 10.51
N LYS A 850 -23.70 15.62 9.95
CA LYS A 850 -25.08 15.68 10.43
C LYS A 850 -26.10 15.57 9.30
N LEU A 851 -27.25 15.00 9.64
CA LEU A 851 -28.45 14.97 8.81
C LEU A 851 -29.17 16.34 8.74
N GLU A 852 -29.04 17.18 9.78
CA GLU A 852 -29.71 18.50 9.81
C GLU A 852 -29.06 19.53 8.85
N ASP A 853 -27.80 19.31 8.48
CA ASP A 853 -27.05 20.18 7.56
C ASP A 853 -27.39 19.88 6.08
N ILE A 854 -28.15 18.81 5.78
CA ILE A 854 -28.41 18.30 4.40
C ILE A 854 -29.81 18.68 3.93
N HIS A 855 -29.91 19.25 2.73
CA HIS A 855 -31.16 19.74 2.13
C HIS A 855 -31.38 19.14 0.73
N PRO A 856 -32.09 17.99 0.64
CA PRO A 856 -32.24 17.23 -0.60
C PRO A 856 -33.31 17.82 -1.54
N ASN A 857 -33.04 17.76 -2.84
CA ASN A 857 -33.96 18.18 -3.89
C ASN A 857 -33.60 17.50 -5.23
N ASP A 858 -34.59 17.13 -6.04
CA ASP A 858 -34.33 16.38 -7.29
C ASP A 858 -33.67 17.20 -8.41
N ILE A 859 -33.51 18.53 -8.24
CA ILE A 859 -32.84 19.44 -9.21
C ILE A 859 -31.60 20.09 -8.59
N HIS A 860 -31.66 20.53 -7.33
CA HIS A 860 -30.64 21.36 -6.71
C HIS A 860 -30.59 21.13 -5.19
N SER A 861 -29.73 20.23 -4.74
CA SER A 861 -29.53 19.92 -3.32
C SER A 861 -28.44 20.80 -2.71
N SER A 862 -28.50 21.05 -1.39
CA SER A 862 -27.44 21.76 -0.68
C SER A 862 -27.00 21.11 0.63
N ILE A 863 -25.79 21.44 1.07
CA ILE A 863 -25.24 21.09 2.39
C ILE A 863 -24.77 22.39 3.05
N ILE A 864 -25.39 22.80 4.14
CA ILE A 864 -25.17 24.10 4.79
C ILE A 864 -24.40 23.94 6.11
N LYS A 865 -23.23 24.56 6.21
CA LYS A 865 -22.37 24.55 7.41
C LYS A 865 -21.76 25.92 7.67
N ASN A 866 -21.70 26.32 8.94
CA ASN A 866 -21.06 27.56 9.41
C ASN A 866 -21.57 28.88 8.77
N GLY A 867 -22.68 28.88 8.02
CA GLY A 867 -23.18 30.03 7.25
C GLY A 867 -22.78 30.04 5.77
N HIS A 868 -22.07 29.00 5.33
CA HIS A 868 -21.76 28.69 3.95
C HIS A 868 -22.60 27.52 3.45
N SER A 869 -22.74 27.40 2.14
CA SER A 869 -23.48 26.35 1.47
C SER A 869 -22.65 25.73 0.35
N MET A 870 -22.59 24.41 0.31
CA MET A 870 -22.20 23.62 -0.86
C MET A 870 -23.47 23.32 -1.66
N GLU A 871 -23.47 23.72 -2.92
CA GLU A 871 -24.58 23.54 -3.84
C GLU A 871 -24.28 22.40 -4.82
N ILE A 872 -25.25 21.52 -5.06
CA ILE A 872 -25.15 20.38 -5.97
C ILE A 872 -26.29 20.47 -6.99
N TYR A 873 -25.96 20.92 -8.19
CA TYR A 873 -26.88 21.04 -9.32
C TYR A 873 -26.93 19.70 -10.06
N HIS A 874 -28.07 19.03 -10.02
CA HIS A 874 -28.28 17.75 -10.68
C HIS A 874 -28.71 17.99 -12.14
N LEU A 875 -27.78 17.79 -13.08
CA LEU A 875 -27.93 18.22 -14.47
C LEU A 875 -28.40 17.11 -15.42
N THR A 876 -28.20 15.84 -15.06
CA THR A 876 -28.64 14.65 -15.83
C THR A 876 -28.60 13.43 -14.90
N PRO A 877 -29.51 12.45 -15.00
CA PRO A 877 -30.73 12.43 -15.86
C PRO A 877 -31.89 13.27 -15.32
N ASP A 878 -32.92 13.50 -16.15
CA ASP A 878 -34.17 14.21 -15.79
C ASP A 878 -35.00 13.49 -14.71
N GLN A 879 -34.72 12.22 -14.43
CA GLN A 879 -35.42 11.40 -13.45
C GLN A 879 -34.45 10.92 -12.39
N LEU A 880 -34.49 11.59 -11.24
CA LEU A 880 -33.71 11.27 -10.05
C LEU A 880 -34.61 10.96 -8.87
N GLN A 881 -34.03 10.29 -7.89
CA GLN A 881 -34.56 10.20 -6.54
C GLN A 881 -33.50 10.71 -5.57
N VAL A 882 -33.73 11.90 -5.01
CA VAL A 882 -32.79 12.54 -4.07
C VAL A 882 -33.33 12.54 -2.65
N LYS A 883 -32.51 12.13 -1.67
CA LYS A 883 -32.89 12.03 -0.25
C LYS A 883 -31.73 12.36 0.67
N ALA A 884 -32.05 12.96 1.82
CA ALA A 884 -31.20 12.89 2.99
C ALA A 884 -31.54 11.62 3.78
N VAL A 885 -30.54 10.79 4.06
CA VAL A 885 -30.68 9.48 4.72
C VAL A 885 -29.89 9.49 6.02
N GLU A 886 -30.48 9.01 7.11
CA GLU A 886 -29.81 8.87 8.41
C GLU A 886 -28.80 7.72 8.38
N THR A 887 -27.58 7.99 8.84
CA THR A 887 -26.53 6.97 9.02
C THR A 887 -26.51 6.49 10.48
N PRO A 888 -26.07 5.25 10.77
CA PRO A 888 -25.97 4.78 12.15
C PRO A 888 -24.92 5.56 12.94
N HIS A 889 -25.11 5.64 14.26
CA HIS A 889 -24.09 6.09 15.19
C HIS A 889 -23.17 4.93 15.58
N TYR A 890 -21.87 5.17 15.51
CA TYR A 890 -20.83 4.25 15.96
C TYR A 890 -20.71 4.19 17.49
N LEU A 891 -20.09 3.13 17.99
CA LEU A 891 -20.12 2.78 19.41
C LEU A 891 -19.46 3.82 20.32
N LYS A 892 -18.39 4.50 19.87
CA LYS A 892 -17.76 5.56 20.68
C LYS A 892 -18.62 6.83 20.69
N THR A 893 -19.26 7.21 19.58
CA THR A 893 -20.26 8.29 19.55
C THR A 893 -21.39 8.01 20.55
N LEU A 894 -21.95 6.79 20.53
CA LEU A 894 -22.98 6.35 21.46
C LEU A 894 -22.53 6.38 22.94
N ARG A 895 -21.25 6.17 23.23
CA ARG A 895 -20.70 6.27 24.59
C ARG A 895 -20.43 7.71 25.05
N ASN A 896 -19.84 8.52 24.17
CA ASN A 896 -19.20 9.79 24.53
C ASN A 896 -20.14 11.01 24.41
N ASP A 897 -20.94 11.07 23.33
CA ASP A 897 -21.53 12.33 22.88
C ASP A 897 -22.91 12.60 23.51
N ARG A 898 -23.09 13.78 24.11
CA ARG A 898 -24.29 14.15 24.87
C ARG A 898 -24.64 15.64 24.63
N PRO A 899 -25.74 15.97 23.93
CA PRO A 899 -26.69 15.06 23.26
C PRO A 899 -26.07 14.37 22.03
N LEU A 900 -26.72 13.30 21.58
CA LEU A 900 -26.48 12.74 20.25
C LEU A 900 -27.15 13.62 19.18
N ILE A 901 -26.52 13.75 18.01
CA ILE A 901 -26.97 14.57 16.88
C ILE A 901 -27.04 13.65 15.66
N ARG A 902 -28.21 13.53 15.02
CA ARG A 902 -28.45 12.56 13.93
C ARG A 902 -27.43 12.76 12.80
N GLU A 903 -26.68 11.72 12.49
CA GLU A 903 -25.72 11.67 11.38
C GLU A 903 -26.45 11.36 10.05
N GLY A 904 -25.90 11.73 8.89
CA GLY A 904 -26.57 11.45 7.62
C GLY A 904 -25.76 11.66 6.35
N MET A 905 -26.33 11.25 5.22
CA MET A 905 -25.77 11.37 3.88
C MET A 905 -26.81 11.83 2.87
N LEU A 906 -26.39 12.54 1.83
CA LEU A 906 -27.21 12.77 0.64
C LEU A 906 -27.07 11.55 -0.27
N THR A 907 -28.19 11.01 -0.74
CA THR A 907 -28.24 9.95 -1.75
C THR A 907 -28.90 10.50 -3.01
N VAL A 908 -28.26 10.35 -4.17
CA VAL A 908 -28.77 10.74 -5.48
C VAL A 908 -28.87 9.47 -6.34
N SER A 909 -30.07 9.03 -6.70
CA SER A 909 -30.27 7.73 -7.36
C SER A 909 -30.90 7.86 -8.75
N ALA A 910 -30.43 7.05 -9.69
CA ALA A 910 -30.98 6.85 -11.03
C ALA A 910 -31.02 5.34 -11.36
N THR A 911 -31.53 4.98 -12.54
CA THR A 911 -31.50 3.60 -13.07
C THR A 911 -30.99 3.65 -14.51
N THR A 912 -30.24 2.63 -14.93
CA THR A 912 -29.81 2.49 -16.33
C THR A 912 -31.01 2.16 -17.24
N ALA A 913 -30.80 2.18 -18.57
CA ALA A 913 -31.84 1.84 -19.54
C ALA A 913 -31.26 1.17 -20.81
N GLY A 914 -30.39 0.16 -20.64
CA GLY A 914 -29.69 -0.55 -21.72
C GLY A 914 -28.65 0.27 -22.51
N GLU A 915 -28.44 1.53 -22.14
CA GLU A 915 -27.49 2.50 -22.71
C GLU A 915 -26.65 3.10 -21.55
N PRO A 916 -25.46 3.68 -21.83
CA PRO A 916 -24.63 4.29 -20.79
C PRO A 916 -25.36 5.40 -20.03
N LEU A 917 -25.44 5.27 -18.70
CA LEU A 917 -25.97 6.27 -17.80
C LEU A 917 -24.88 7.27 -17.43
N VAL A 918 -25.17 8.57 -17.61
CA VAL A 918 -24.32 9.68 -17.15
C VAL A 918 -25.07 10.42 -16.05
N MET A 919 -24.60 10.31 -14.80
CA MET A 919 -25.11 11.10 -13.68
C MET A 919 -24.23 12.33 -13.51
N ALA A 920 -24.76 13.50 -13.86
CA ALA A 920 -24.01 14.75 -13.95
C ALA A 920 -24.36 15.70 -12.81
N ASN A 921 -23.39 16.00 -11.95
CA ASN A 921 -23.54 16.83 -10.77
C ASN A 921 -22.52 17.97 -10.81
N LEU A 922 -23.00 19.21 -10.94
CA LEU A 922 -22.14 20.39 -10.87
C LEU A 922 -22.13 20.90 -9.42
N ILE A 923 -20.94 20.98 -8.84
CA ILE A 923 -20.70 21.31 -7.44
C ILE A 923 -19.95 22.64 -7.34
N THR A 924 -20.40 23.51 -6.44
CA THR A 924 -19.69 24.73 -6.05
C THR A 924 -20.10 25.13 -4.63
N ALA A 925 -19.45 26.13 -4.04
CA ALA A 925 -19.79 26.62 -2.70
C ALA A 925 -19.70 28.15 -2.57
N GLY A 926 -20.37 28.70 -1.57
CA GLY A 926 -20.39 30.13 -1.29
C GLY A 926 -21.10 30.47 0.01
N THR A 927 -21.42 31.75 0.21
CA THR A 927 -22.36 32.17 1.27
C THR A 927 -23.80 32.00 0.79
N ASN A 928 -24.74 31.85 1.72
CA ASN A 928 -26.16 31.58 1.42
C ASN A 928 -26.87 32.61 0.51
N ASP A 929 -26.28 33.81 0.33
CA ASP A 929 -26.80 34.88 -0.55
C ASP A 929 -25.93 35.09 -1.82
N GLN A 930 -24.86 34.32 -2.04
CA GLN A 930 -23.85 34.53 -3.10
C GLN A 930 -23.33 33.24 -3.74
N THR A 931 -24.23 32.34 -4.16
CA THR A 931 -23.89 31.20 -5.01
C THR A 931 -23.56 31.66 -6.45
N PRO A 932 -22.57 31.08 -7.15
CA PRO A 932 -22.26 31.45 -8.54
C PRO A 932 -23.44 31.32 -9.50
N GLU A 933 -23.52 32.20 -10.51
CA GLU A 933 -24.49 32.06 -11.58
C GLU A 933 -24.16 30.82 -12.43
N ILE A 934 -25.13 29.91 -12.50
CA ILE A 934 -25.08 28.66 -13.26
C ILE A 934 -26.31 28.60 -14.16
N ILE A 935 -26.07 28.59 -15.47
CA ILE A 935 -27.10 28.55 -16.51
C ILE A 935 -26.83 27.33 -17.37
N THR A 936 -27.79 26.41 -17.48
CA THR A 936 -27.66 25.20 -18.31
C THR A 936 -28.74 25.12 -19.37
N THR A 937 -28.43 24.42 -20.47
CA THR A 937 -29.31 24.19 -21.62
C THR A 937 -29.13 22.74 -22.07
N PRO A 938 -30.09 21.86 -21.74
CA PRO A 938 -30.11 20.50 -22.26
C PRO A 938 -30.33 20.45 -23.77
N ALA A 939 -29.62 19.56 -24.45
CA ALA A 939 -29.69 19.35 -25.89
C ALA A 939 -29.66 17.85 -26.24
N PRO A 940 -29.98 17.45 -27.49
CA PRO A 940 -29.97 16.04 -27.88
C PRO A 940 -28.57 15.41 -27.78
N GLY A 941 -28.32 14.66 -26.70
CA GLY A 941 -27.07 13.93 -26.45
C GLY A 941 -25.99 14.70 -25.68
N PHE A 942 -26.24 15.93 -25.23
CA PHE A 942 -25.31 16.71 -24.42
C PHE A 942 -26.04 17.79 -23.61
N VAL A 943 -25.38 18.34 -22.59
CA VAL A 943 -25.81 19.56 -21.90
C VAL A 943 -24.70 20.59 -22.01
N SER A 944 -25.05 21.84 -22.25
CA SER A 944 -24.13 22.98 -22.22
C SER A 944 -24.54 24.01 -21.18
N GLY A 945 -23.63 24.89 -20.78
CA GLY A 945 -23.94 25.97 -19.86
C GLY A 945 -22.80 26.96 -19.63
N VAL A 946 -23.08 27.90 -18.74
CA VAL A 946 -22.11 28.81 -18.14
C VAL A 946 -22.11 28.56 -16.64
N ALA A 947 -20.94 28.44 -16.03
CA ALA A 947 -20.78 28.35 -14.58
C ALA A 947 -19.70 29.33 -14.12
N ALA A 948 -20.02 30.19 -13.16
CA ALA A 948 -19.12 31.23 -12.65
C ALA A 948 -18.52 32.18 -13.74
N GLY A 949 -19.17 32.27 -14.91
CA GLY A 949 -18.71 33.07 -16.06
C GLY A 949 -17.86 32.31 -17.08
N THR A 950 -17.61 31.01 -16.90
CA THR A 950 -16.89 30.15 -17.86
C THR A 950 -17.87 29.23 -18.59
N ASP A 951 -17.72 29.09 -19.90
CA ASP A 951 -18.52 28.18 -20.72
C ASP A 951 -18.12 26.71 -20.50
N PHE A 952 -19.09 25.80 -20.45
CA PHE A 952 -18.85 24.36 -20.36
C PHE A 952 -19.89 23.53 -21.12
N ALA A 953 -19.55 22.27 -21.39
CA ALA A 953 -20.49 21.24 -21.82
C ALA A 953 -20.01 19.82 -21.46
N PHE A 954 -20.94 18.87 -21.45
CA PHE A 954 -20.66 17.45 -21.32
C PHE A 954 -21.62 16.61 -22.15
N THR A 955 -21.16 15.44 -22.61
CA THR A 955 -22.02 14.50 -23.34
C THR A 955 -22.91 13.71 -22.37
N THR A 956 -24.16 13.49 -22.76
CA THR A 956 -25.05 12.50 -22.12
C THR A 956 -25.04 11.15 -22.85
N LYS A 957 -24.17 11.03 -23.88
CA LYS A 957 -23.92 9.80 -24.66
C LYS A 957 -22.41 9.68 -24.98
N PRO A 958 -21.61 9.11 -24.07
CA PRO A 958 -20.16 8.95 -24.25
C PRO A 958 -19.80 8.34 -25.62
N GLY A 959 -18.76 8.90 -26.27
CA GLY A 959 -18.34 8.50 -27.62
C GLY A 959 -19.23 8.97 -28.78
N GLN A 960 -20.40 9.58 -28.52
CA GLN A 960 -21.22 10.20 -29.56
C GLN A 960 -20.85 11.68 -29.74
N ARG A 961 -20.74 12.11 -30.99
CA ARG A 961 -20.39 13.50 -31.33
C ARG A 961 -21.57 14.44 -31.19
N TYR A 962 -21.35 15.56 -30.51
CA TYR A 962 -22.27 16.69 -30.41
C TYR A 962 -21.70 17.93 -31.10
N GLN A 963 -22.54 18.95 -31.29
CA GLN A 963 -22.17 20.25 -31.85
C GLN A 963 -22.50 21.34 -30.85
N ILE A 964 -21.58 22.26 -30.60
CA ILE A 964 -21.75 23.36 -29.66
C ILE A 964 -21.09 24.63 -30.21
N ASP A 965 -21.87 25.68 -30.38
CA ASP A 965 -21.50 26.92 -31.09
C ASP A 965 -20.86 26.66 -32.48
N ASN A 966 -19.54 26.80 -32.57
CA ASN A 966 -18.72 26.54 -33.76
C ASN A 966 -17.82 25.29 -33.63
N ARG A 967 -18.05 24.46 -32.60
CA ARG A 967 -17.24 23.30 -32.21
C ARG A 967 -17.99 21.99 -32.44
N SER A 968 -17.22 20.95 -32.77
CA SER A 968 -17.67 19.61 -33.13
C SER A 968 -16.82 18.61 -32.38
N THR A 969 -17.38 17.92 -31.37
CA THR A 969 -16.59 17.14 -30.41
C THR A 969 -17.31 15.87 -29.93
N ASP A 970 -16.56 14.85 -29.51
CA ASP A 970 -17.06 13.68 -28.72
C ASP A 970 -16.54 13.65 -27.27
N ALA A 971 -15.91 14.74 -26.81
CA ALA A 971 -15.39 14.89 -25.45
C ALA A 971 -16.42 14.56 -24.36
N LEU A 972 -15.99 13.83 -23.32
CA LEU A 972 -16.82 13.56 -22.15
C LEU A 972 -17.24 14.86 -21.46
N ALA A 973 -16.28 15.76 -21.24
CA ALA A 973 -16.48 17.11 -20.75
C ALA A 973 -15.57 18.09 -21.50
N ILE A 974 -16.02 19.35 -21.65
CA ILE A 974 -15.28 20.41 -22.33
C ILE A 974 -15.59 21.78 -21.70
N THR A 975 -14.59 22.65 -21.60
CA THR A 975 -14.71 24.04 -21.11
C THR A 975 -13.75 24.96 -21.87
N TRP A 976 -14.11 26.23 -22.05
CA TRP A 976 -13.34 27.15 -22.91
C TRP A 976 -13.51 28.63 -22.56
N ASP A 977 -12.63 29.45 -23.13
CA ASP A 977 -12.77 30.92 -23.24
C ASP A 977 -12.46 31.38 -24.68
N GLU A 978 -12.07 32.65 -24.88
CA GLU A 978 -11.63 33.16 -26.20
C GLU A 978 -10.28 32.59 -26.68
N ASN A 979 -9.45 32.06 -25.77
CA ASN A 979 -8.03 31.75 -26.00
C ASN A 979 -7.66 30.28 -25.76
N ARG A 980 -8.41 29.56 -24.93
CA ARG A 980 -8.19 28.17 -24.53
C ARG A 980 -9.42 27.31 -24.73
N VAL A 981 -9.18 26.02 -24.94
CA VAL A 981 -10.19 24.96 -24.86
C VAL A 981 -9.57 23.79 -24.10
N PHE A 982 -10.20 23.38 -23.01
CA PHE A 982 -9.87 22.16 -22.28
C PHE A 982 -10.94 21.10 -22.60
N ALA A 983 -10.54 19.94 -23.12
CA ALA A 983 -11.44 18.85 -23.51
C ALA A 983 -10.95 17.51 -22.94
N ALA A 984 -11.86 16.72 -22.36
CA ALA A 984 -11.56 15.48 -21.66
C ALA A 984 -12.05 14.23 -22.41
N LYS A 985 -11.24 13.17 -22.41
CA LYS A 985 -11.51 11.85 -23.04
C LYS A 985 -12.10 11.97 -24.45
N VAL A 986 -11.47 12.79 -25.29
CA VAL A 986 -11.92 13.14 -26.65
C VAL A 986 -11.11 12.41 -27.71
N THR A 987 -11.77 11.88 -28.76
CA THR A 987 -11.09 11.25 -29.92
C THR A 987 -11.28 12.07 -31.20
N HIS A 988 -12.28 12.96 -31.25
CA HIS A 988 -12.49 13.95 -32.30
C HIS A 988 -12.85 15.30 -31.69
N TYR A 989 -12.07 16.32 -32.01
CA TYR A 989 -12.37 17.73 -31.73
C TYR A 989 -12.13 18.56 -32.99
N GLN A 990 -13.06 19.45 -33.33
CA GLN A 990 -12.86 20.42 -34.42
C GLN A 990 -13.55 21.74 -34.08
N ASP A 991 -12.87 22.85 -34.37
CA ASP A 991 -13.41 24.21 -34.33
C ASP A 991 -13.04 25.00 -35.60
N GLY A 992 -13.07 26.33 -35.53
CA GLY A 992 -12.67 27.23 -36.61
C GLY A 992 -11.16 27.43 -36.80
N LEU A 993 -10.32 26.85 -35.94
CA LEU A 993 -8.86 27.00 -35.93
C LEU A 993 -8.13 25.67 -36.19
N ILE A 994 -8.63 24.57 -35.63
CA ILE A 994 -7.95 23.26 -35.63
C ILE A 994 -8.93 22.09 -35.78
N ASN A 995 -8.41 20.93 -36.23
CA ASN A 995 -9.11 19.65 -36.22
C ASN A 995 -8.16 18.60 -35.63
N LEU A 996 -8.52 18.01 -34.50
CA LEU A 996 -7.77 17.00 -33.78
C LEU A 996 -8.53 15.68 -33.85
N LEU A 997 -7.83 14.64 -34.29
CA LEU A 997 -8.33 13.26 -34.25
C LEU A 997 -7.27 12.40 -33.55
N SER A 998 -7.67 11.54 -32.64
CA SER A 998 -6.82 10.48 -32.11
C SER A 998 -7.47 9.11 -32.32
N ASP A 999 -6.64 8.07 -32.32
CA ASP A 999 -7.04 6.67 -32.34
C ASP A 999 -7.51 6.16 -30.96
N GLN A 1000 -7.36 6.98 -29.91
CA GLN A 1000 -7.79 6.70 -28.54
C GLN A 1000 -8.32 7.98 -27.85
N PRO A 1001 -8.96 7.87 -26.67
CA PRO A 1001 -9.31 9.03 -25.85
C PRO A 1001 -8.05 9.78 -25.39
N VAL A 1002 -8.03 11.09 -25.62
CA VAL A 1002 -7.01 12.01 -25.11
C VAL A 1002 -7.71 13.10 -24.30
N THR A 1003 -7.11 13.53 -23.19
CA THR A 1003 -7.52 14.77 -22.50
C THR A 1003 -6.52 15.85 -22.87
N PHE A 1004 -6.96 17.06 -23.22
CA PHE A 1004 -6.03 18.14 -23.63
C PHE A 1004 -6.48 19.54 -23.22
N GLU A 1005 -5.51 20.45 -23.10
CA GLU A 1005 -5.70 21.90 -23.17
C GLU A 1005 -5.04 22.46 -24.45
N LEU A 1006 -5.86 23.06 -25.31
CA LEU A 1006 -5.45 23.77 -26.51
C LEU A 1006 -5.38 25.27 -26.23
N THR A 1007 -4.20 25.88 -26.36
CA THR A 1007 -4.01 27.35 -26.30
C THR A 1007 -3.82 27.93 -27.70
N SER A 1008 -4.65 28.94 -28.02
CA SER A 1008 -4.61 29.78 -29.23
C SER A 1008 -4.50 29.01 -30.56
N GLY A 1009 -5.02 27.78 -30.62
CA GLY A 1009 -4.95 26.91 -31.80
C GLY A 1009 -3.55 26.42 -32.16
N ARG A 1010 -2.56 26.47 -31.24
CA ARG A 1010 -1.14 26.15 -31.56
C ARG A 1010 -0.34 25.41 -30.50
N SER A 1011 -0.69 25.55 -29.22
CA SER A 1011 -0.06 24.78 -28.14
C SER A 1011 -1.08 23.80 -27.59
N ILE A 1012 -0.72 22.54 -27.46
CA ILE A 1012 -1.55 21.47 -26.91
C ILE A 1012 -0.78 20.89 -25.73
N LYS A 1013 -1.29 21.04 -24.51
CA LYS A 1013 -0.92 20.17 -23.38
C LYS A 1013 -1.87 18.98 -23.40
N TYR A 1014 -1.40 17.75 -23.26
CA TYR A 1014 -2.26 16.56 -23.34
C TYR A 1014 -1.91 15.51 -22.28
N TYR A 1015 -2.85 14.61 -22.03
CA TYR A 1015 -2.64 13.34 -21.35
C TYR A 1015 -3.30 12.20 -22.13
N ALA A 1016 -2.56 11.11 -22.33
CA ALA A 1016 -3.07 9.86 -22.88
C ALA A 1016 -2.78 8.69 -21.92
N ASP A 1017 -3.70 7.72 -21.86
CA ASP A 1017 -3.59 6.49 -21.06
C ASP A 1017 -2.35 5.64 -21.45
N LYS A 1018 -2.00 5.66 -22.74
CA LYS A 1018 -0.91 4.88 -23.37
C LYS A 1018 -0.46 5.53 -24.68
N GLU A 1019 0.52 4.94 -25.35
CA GLU A 1019 0.97 5.40 -26.68
C GLU A 1019 -0.13 5.34 -27.75
N GLY A 1020 -0.08 6.26 -28.72
CA GLY A 1020 -1.02 6.30 -29.84
C GLY A 1020 -0.68 7.37 -30.88
N THR A 1021 -1.67 7.77 -31.68
CA THR A 1021 -1.52 8.75 -32.76
C THR A 1021 -2.38 9.99 -32.53
N LEU A 1022 -1.80 11.17 -32.69
CA LEU A 1022 -2.54 12.43 -32.83
C LEU A 1022 -2.44 12.96 -34.26
N THR A 1023 -3.59 13.12 -34.90
CA THR A 1023 -3.73 13.68 -36.25
C THR A 1023 -4.27 15.10 -36.18
N ILE A 1024 -3.49 16.06 -36.68
CA ILE A 1024 -3.77 17.50 -36.57
C ILE A 1024 -4.02 18.09 -37.97
N GLY A 1025 -5.27 18.47 -38.25
CA GLY A 1025 -5.65 19.27 -39.42
C GLY A 1025 -5.37 20.75 -39.21
N LEU A 1026 -4.69 21.38 -40.17
CA LEU A 1026 -4.21 22.77 -40.11
C LEU A 1026 -4.56 23.52 -41.42
N GLU A 1027 -4.56 24.86 -41.40
CA GLU A 1027 -4.75 25.65 -42.64
C GLU A 1027 -3.67 25.39 -43.71
N LYS A 1028 -2.45 25.07 -43.26
CA LYS A 1028 -1.20 25.06 -44.05
C LYS A 1028 -0.16 24.17 -43.38
N LYS A 1029 0.87 23.73 -44.13
CA LYS A 1029 1.99 23.00 -43.53
C LYS A 1029 2.68 23.89 -42.48
N PRO A 1030 2.87 23.44 -41.23
CA PRO A 1030 3.70 24.14 -40.26
C PRO A 1030 5.17 24.13 -40.69
N ARG A 1031 5.95 25.07 -40.18
CA ARG A 1031 7.41 25.15 -40.33
C ARG A 1031 8.10 24.12 -39.45
N GLN A 1032 7.60 23.97 -38.22
CA GLN A 1032 8.20 23.14 -37.18
C GLN A 1032 7.10 22.68 -36.22
N ILE A 1033 7.27 21.49 -35.68
CA ILE A 1033 6.51 21.02 -34.52
C ILE A 1033 7.53 20.67 -33.44
N ILE A 1034 7.21 21.05 -32.20
CA ILE A 1034 8.00 20.78 -31.01
C ILE A 1034 7.15 19.88 -30.11
N SER A 1035 7.67 18.73 -29.70
CA SER A 1035 7.04 17.82 -28.74
C SER A 1035 7.94 17.70 -27.51
N ASN A 1036 7.38 17.85 -26.31
CA ASN A 1036 8.11 17.81 -25.03
C ASN A 1036 9.42 18.63 -25.07
N GLY A 1037 9.31 19.88 -25.52
CA GLY A 1037 10.43 20.83 -25.66
C GLY A 1037 11.35 20.62 -26.88
N SER A 1038 11.30 19.45 -27.53
CA SER A 1038 12.22 19.04 -28.61
C SER A 1038 11.58 19.12 -30.00
N PRO A 1039 12.24 19.66 -31.04
CA PRO A 1039 11.75 19.60 -32.42
C PRO A 1039 11.64 18.17 -32.94
N ILE A 1040 10.52 17.83 -33.58
CA ILE A 1040 10.29 16.50 -34.16
C ILE A 1040 10.13 16.54 -35.68
N GLU A 1041 10.52 15.45 -36.36
CA GLU A 1041 10.11 15.22 -37.75
C GLU A 1041 8.62 14.85 -37.81
N PHE A 1042 7.95 15.28 -38.88
CA PHE A 1042 6.51 15.04 -39.04
C PHE A 1042 6.11 14.89 -40.50
N SER A 1043 5.15 13.99 -40.73
CA SER A 1043 4.48 13.85 -42.03
C SER A 1043 3.44 14.96 -42.24
N PHE A 1044 3.24 15.42 -43.48
CA PHE A 1044 2.15 16.35 -43.79
C PHE A 1044 1.51 15.99 -45.13
N ASP A 1045 0.25 15.56 -45.10
CA ASP A 1045 -0.53 15.35 -46.31
C ASP A 1045 -1.07 16.68 -46.86
N LYS A 1046 -0.56 17.08 -48.02
CA LYS A 1046 -0.98 18.28 -48.75
C LYS A 1046 -2.39 18.18 -49.37
N LYS A 1047 -3.06 17.02 -49.33
CA LYS A 1047 -4.44 16.86 -49.84
C LYS A 1047 -5.49 17.12 -48.76
N SER A 1048 -5.26 16.66 -47.54
CA SER A 1048 -6.14 16.88 -46.38
C SER A 1048 -5.66 17.98 -45.42
N ASN A 1049 -4.46 18.54 -45.66
CA ASN A 1049 -3.73 19.45 -44.76
C ASN A 1049 -3.56 18.91 -43.33
N LYS A 1050 -3.37 17.59 -43.20
CA LYS A 1050 -3.16 16.92 -41.92
C LYS A 1050 -1.69 16.63 -41.66
N VAL A 1051 -1.29 16.80 -40.41
CA VAL A 1051 -0.11 16.20 -39.78
C VAL A 1051 -0.54 14.94 -39.05
N MET A 1052 0.29 13.91 -39.01
CA MET A 1052 0.17 12.78 -38.07
C MET A 1052 1.43 12.71 -37.21
N LEU A 1053 1.24 12.64 -35.89
CA LEU A 1053 2.28 12.57 -34.87
C LEU A 1053 2.04 11.33 -33.99
N PRO A 1054 3.09 10.60 -33.55
CA PRO A 1054 2.96 9.75 -32.38
C PRO A 1054 2.75 10.62 -31.13
N ILE A 1055 2.06 10.07 -30.14
CA ILE A 1055 1.98 10.58 -28.76
C ILE A 1055 2.31 9.45 -27.80
N ASN A 1056 3.00 9.77 -26.71
CA ASN A 1056 3.32 8.82 -25.65
C ASN A 1056 2.10 8.66 -24.72
N GLY A 1057 2.11 7.61 -23.90
CA GLY A 1057 1.32 7.61 -22.67
C GLY A 1057 1.83 8.68 -21.69
N GLY A 1058 1.04 9.02 -20.68
CA GLY A 1058 1.40 10.06 -19.71
C GLY A 1058 1.04 11.47 -20.17
N GLU A 1059 1.66 12.47 -19.53
CA GLU A 1059 1.46 13.89 -19.85
C GLU A 1059 2.47 14.36 -20.93
N GLY A 1060 2.01 15.17 -21.88
CA GLY A 1060 2.86 15.70 -22.94
C GLY A 1060 2.48 17.09 -23.44
N THR A 1061 3.34 17.66 -24.28
CA THR A 1061 3.17 18.99 -24.87
C THR A 1061 3.54 19.01 -26.36
N ILE A 1062 2.72 19.66 -27.19
CA ILE A 1062 2.94 19.84 -28.63
C ILE A 1062 2.77 21.33 -28.99
N VAL A 1063 3.74 21.93 -29.67
CA VAL A 1063 3.70 23.33 -30.13
C VAL A 1063 3.91 23.42 -31.64
N ILE A 1064 3.03 24.16 -32.32
CA ILE A 1064 2.93 24.24 -33.78
C ILE A 1064 3.31 25.63 -34.29
N ASN A 1065 4.36 25.73 -35.13
CA ASN A 1065 4.99 26.99 -35.60
C ASN A 1065 4.99 27.16 -37.13
#